data_AF-A0AAU9LTE4-F1
#
_entry.id   AF-A0AAU9LTE4-F1
#
_cell.length_a   1.000
_cell.length_b   1.000
_cell.length_c   1.000
_cell.angle_alpha   90.00
_cell.angle_beta   90.00
_cell.angle_gamma   90.00
#
_symmetry.space_group_name_H-M   'P 1'
#
loop_
_entity.id
_entity.type
_entity.pdbx_description
1 polymer ?
#
loop_
_entity_poly.entity_id
_entity_poly.type
_entity_poly.pdbx_seq_one_letter_code
_entity_poly.pdbx_strand_id
1 'polypeptide(L)'
;MMTHKMVVEADMVPIGTMKANTMVVEADMVATGTMAAHKRVVETSDMEATGTMVAHKRVVETADMVATGTMEAHKRVVEAADMVETGIMEGHKMVEEAADMVATGTMEAHRMVEEAADMVATGTIEAHKGGGRGGGYGGDRYYGGAQDGGGADVGYLSRRGSRDRNYSHPYNNRHQEQYGGSRRRESSGGGGGGSQLYRNRTPTYHRQNTDRVHDLSARDREIRASPVEYSQPVRSRSPAPTITQTQLRLADRIQEVHHREVEEVHHREVQCIPSPMDDEEYAYVPIKRPDHGKLAMKSVKLLVNHFPVKFDPSKAILRYDVDIKPEMSSSSRSLKKPIPKSDLRLIQEQLCSDNPNQFPLLQTAYDGEKNIYSSVSLPEGTYNVQLHGRSYTCKIKYGTKLGLSKLQDFLKGNAIQIPRDVLQALDVVMKANLFREKVPVGRGLYPRVHRKEDDLHGGVAAFRGSQQSLKVTSNGLVMCLDYSAVPFRKRMPVFDFLKECIQGIREVNDIERFGNQVIRALKGLKVGVIHRRTNQKYTVCGLSEKATRDLSFVLEDLEGKKEPEVIMLTDYFREKWGKEIKHKGVPCLNLGNSKKPNYVPIEFCILSEDKRFPKEQLGKEAARKLKELSLLNPNCREREIHNLVHDEYAPGKNGANAIKNFEVEVGMNMTEVDGRVMAPPQLKLGSLSGKTMTTTVDRMKCHWNLLQGKTLVVGKSAERWAVMDFTRDDRRNSLNVNYFIGKLKNRCESIGIQMEEPIMVHQTTMREFSDVNTLNRLLKEIVDECRRRDNRRLQMIVCVMAEKHDGYKYLKWVSETQIGVITQCCLSFNANKANDQFLANLGMKINAKLGGSNVELIERFPRFNGSDHFMFIGADVNHPTAANQSSPSVAAVVGSVNWPAATRYAARVSPQHHRKEEIVNFGCLCLDLVNTYEHRNGIRPNRIVVFRDGVSDGQFDMVLNKEMVDMKKSLYTENYRPAITFVVAQKRHTTRLFLNNGNGIGNVPPGTVVDTTIVQPFEFDFYLCSHFGGMGTSKPTHYSVIWDENGFTSDEMQKLIYHLCFIFARCTKPVSLVPPVYYADLVAYRGRMFQEVAAESESESGMGGSESSSFDRFFYNLEDHLRDSMFFI
;
A
#
# COMPACT_ATOMS: atom_id res chain seq x y z
N MET A 1 33.97 -39.46 -35.93
CA MET A 1 33.21 -40.71 -35.65
C MET A 1 32.28 -40.46 -34.48
N MET A 2 31.12 -41.12 -34.39
CA MET A 2 30.27 -41.07 -33.18
C MET A 2 30.61 -42.24 -32.26
N THR A 3 31.00 -41.97 -31.01
CA THR A 3 31.19 -42.99 -29.96
C THR A 3 29.84 -43.51 -29.47
N HIS A 4 29.76 -44.81 -29.14
CA HIS A 4 28.49 -45.48 -28.82
C HIS A 4 28.03 -45.24 -27.37
N LYS A 5 28.96 -45.18 -26.42
CA LYS A 5 28.80 -44.62 -25.08
C LYS A 5 30.08 -43.84 -24.77
N MET A 6 29.96 -42.73 -24.06
CA MET A 6 31.08 -42.03 -23.42
C MET A 6 30.75 -41.93 -21.93
N VAL A 7 31.73 -42.20 -21.07
CA VAL A 7 31.64 -42.08 -19.62
C VAL A 7 32.89 -41.33 -19.17
N VAL A 8 32.73 -40.38 -18.26
CA VAL A 8 33.82 -39.61 -17.66
C VAL A 8 33.58 -39.58 -16.15
N GLU A 9 34.59 -39.96 -15.37
CA GLU A 9 34.50 -40.19 -13.92
C GLU A 9 35.25 -39.08 -13.13
N ALA A 10 35.41 -37.91 -13.74
CA ALA A 10 36.12 -36.74 -13.21
C ALA A 10 35.66 -35.45 -13.92
N ASP A 11 35.90 -34.30 -13.30
CA ASP A 11 35.39 -33.00 -13.76
C ASP A 11 35.80 -32.68 -15.21
N MET A 12 34.85 -32.17 -16.01
CA MET A 12 35.05 -32.04 -17.47
C MET A 12 34.74 -30.63 -18.00
N VAL A 13 35.67 -30.07 -18.78
CA VAL A 13 35.51 -28.77 -19.47
C VAL A 13 35.67 -28.94 -20.99
N PRO A 14 34.62 -29.33 -21.73
CA PRO A 14 34.69 -29.52 -23.18
C PRO A 14 34.57 -28.18 -23.94
N ILE A 15 35.68 -27.73 -24.53
CA ILE A 15 35.84 -26.45 -25.27
C ILE A 15 35.59 -26.60 -26.79
N GLY A 16 35.04 -27.73 -27.24
CA GLY A 16 34.88 -28.04 -28.67
C GLY A 16 33.69 -28.96 -28.95
N THR A 17 33.45 -29.26 -30.23
CA THR A 17 32.26 -30.03 -30.63
C THR A 17 32.36 -31.52 -30.25
N MET A 18 31.59 -31.97 -29.27
CA MET A 18 31.48 -33.39 -28.90
C MET A 18 30.15 -33.99 -29.37
N LYS A 19 30.21 -35.21 -29.96
CA LYS A 19 29.02 -35.93 -30.45
C LYS A 19 29.07 -37.41 -30.11
N ALA A 20 28.15 -37.86 -29.24
CA ALA A 20 28.04 -39.24 -28.78
C ALA A 20 26.60 -39.78 -28.91
N ASN A 21 26.44 -41.10 -28.94
CA ASN A 21 25.11 -41.72 -28.93
C ASN A 21 24.48 -41.64 -27.52
N THR A 22 25.29 -41.88 -26.49
CA THR A 22 24.99 -41.71 -25.06
C THR A 22 26.23 -41.14 -24.36
N MET A 23 26.05 -40.18 -23.47
CA MET A 23 27.10 -39.59 -22.63
C MET A 23 26.66 -39.59 -21.16
N VAL A 24 27.62 -39.70 -20.24
CA VAL A 24 27.48 -39.72 -18.78
C VAL A 24 28.74 -39.08 -18.19
N VAL A 25 28.64 -38.21 -17.20
CA VAL A 25 29.77 -37.50 -16.57
C VAL A 25 29.54 -37.49 -15.06
N GLU A 26 30.12 -38.45 -14.34
CA GLU A 26 29.76 -38.77 -12.95
C GLU A 26 30.43 -37.83 -11.92
N ALA A 27 30.66 -36.57 -12.32
CA ALA A 27 31.34 -35.48 -11.62
C ALA A 27 30.84 -34.12 -12.16
N ASP A 28 31.50 -32.98 -11.88
CA ASP A 28 31.00 -31.66 -12.32
C ASP A 28 31.40 -31.33 -13.77
N MET A 29 30.57 -30.58 -14.51
CA MET A 29 30.82 -30.27 -15.93
C MET A 29 30.58 -28.82 -16.33
N VAL A 30 31.56 -28.20 -17.01
CA VAL A 30 31.50 -26.83 -17.55
C VAL A 30 31.58 -26.87 -19.08
N ALA A 31 30.42 -26.99 -19.73
CA ALA A 31 30.29 -27.12 -21.18
C ALA A 31 30.36 -25.76 -21.90
N THR A 32 31.53 -25.45 -22.47
CA THR A 32 31.80 -24.22 -23.25
C THR A 32 31.67 -24.41 -24.77
N GLY A 33 31.85 -25.64 -25.26
CA GLY A 33 31.70 -26.02 -26.67
C GLY A 33 30.33 -26.59 -27.04
N THR A 34 30.17 -27.05 -28.28
CA THR A 34 28.92 -27.66 -28.76
C THR A 34 28.80 -29.14 -28.36
N MET A 35 27.80 -29.52 -27.57
CA MET A 35 27.56 -30.91 -27.15
C MET A 35 26.24 -31.45 -27.73
N ALA A 36 26.30 -32.50 -28.55
CA ALA A 36 25.09 -33.12 -29.12
C ALA A 36 25.04 -34.62 -28.82
N ALA A 37 23.98 -35.05 -28.12
CA ALA A 37 23.81 -36.43 -27.67
C ALA A 37 22.48 -37.04 -28.14
N HIS A 38 22.55 -38.20 -28.80
CA HIS A 38 21.40 -38.68 -29.59
C HIS A 38 20.39 -39.57 -28.83
N LYS A 39 20.73 -40.11 -27.65
CA LYS A 39 19.85 -40.97 -26.83
C LYS A 39 19.65 -40.47 -25.38
N ARG A 40 20.73 -40.28 -24.61
CA ARG A 40 20.75 -39.67 -23.26
C ARG A 40 21.93 -38.70 -23.20
N VAL A 41 21.74 -37.55 -22.54
CA VAL A 41 22.67 -36.42 -22.61
C VAL A 41 23.67 -36.45 -21.46
N VAL A 42 23.22 -36.26 -20.21
CA VAL A 42 24.08 -36.16 -19.03
C VAL A 42 23.32 -36.64 -17.77
N GLU A 43 24.04 -37.31 -16.87
CA GLU A 43 23.80 -37.35 -15.42
C GLU A 43 25.07 -36.74 -14.78
N THR A 44 24.95 -35.70 -13.95
CA THR A 44 26.04 -34.95 -13.29
C THR A 44 25.70 -34.63 -11.83
N SER A 45 26.70 -34.21 -11.04
CA SER A 45 26.46 -33.49 -9.78
C SER A 45 25.98 -32.06 -10.10
N ASP A 46 26.88 -31.13 -10.41
CA ASP A 46 26.53 -29.77 -10.82
C ASP A 46 26.98 -29.49 -12.28
N MET A 47 26.23 -28.64 -12.98
CA MET A 47 26.46 -28.39 -14.42
C MET A 47 26.37 -26.92 -14.82
N GLU A 48 27.40 -26.41 -15.49
CA GLU A 48 27.42 -25.10 -16.14
C GLU A 48 27.45 -25.24 -17.67
N ALA A 49 26.46 -24.68 -18.37
CA ALA A 49 26.29 -24.78 -19.82
C ALA A 49 26.37 -23.40 -20.49
N THR A 50 27.59 -22.99 -20.86
CA THR A 50 27.87 -21.71 -21.55
C THR A 50 27.95 -21.84 -23.07
N GLY A 51 28.09 -23.07 -23.58
CA GLY A 51 28.05 -23.43 -25.00
C GLY A 51 26.67 -23.87 -25.52
N THR A 52 26.65 -24.53 -26.68
CA THR A 52 25.41 -25.03 -27.30
C THR A 52 25.19 -26.51 -27.01
N MET A 53 24.05 -26.90 -26.43
CA MET A 53 23.67 -28.30 -26.21
C MET A 53 22.44 -28.72 -27.01
N VAL A 54 22.45 -29.95 -27.55
CA VAL A 54 21.35 -30.52 -28.34
C VAL A 54 20.97 -31.92 -27.85
N ALA A 55 19.71 -32.08 -27.45
CA ALA A 55 19.14 -33.24 -26.76
C ALA A 55 18.00 -33.91 -27.56
N HIS A 56 18.31 -34.93 -28.37
CA HIS A 56 17.33 -35.49 -29.30
C HIS A 56 16.30 -36.48 -28.73
N LYS A 57 16.48 -37.05 -27.52
CA LYS A 57 15.60 -38.15 -27.01
C LYS A 57 15.26 -38.15 -25.51
N ARG A 58 16.22 -37.99 -24.60
CA ARG A 58 15.99 -37.95 -23.14
C ARG A 58 17.07 -37.13 -22.41
N VAL A 59 16.60 -36.23 -21.56
CA VAL A 59 17.10 -35.86 -20.22
C VAL A 59 18.57 -35.48 -20.03
N VAL A 60 18.75 -34.30 -19.42
CA VAL A 60 19.84 -33.96 -18.50
C VAL A 60 19.27 -34.02 -17.08
N GLU A 61 19.90 -34.82 -16.21
CA GLU A 61 19.60 -34.94 -14.77
C GLU A 61 20.81 -34.39 -14.00
N THR A 62 20.61 -33.39 -13.14
CA THR A 62 21.70 -32.77 -12.34
C THR A 62 21.15 -32.26 -11.00
N ALA A 63 22.01 -31.97 -10.01
CA ALA A 63 21.59 -31.27 -8.79
C ALA A 63 21.36 -29.79 -9.10
N ASP A 64 22.41 -28.99 -9.30
CA ASP A 64 22.26 -27.58 -9.69
C ASP A 64 22.64 -27.37 -11.17
N MET A 65 21.90 -26.51 -11.89
CA MET A 65 22.19 -26.14 -13.28
C MET A 65 22.32 -24.63 -13.47
N VAL A 66 23.41 -24.19 -14.11
CA VAL A 66 23.59 -22.82 -14.60
C VAL A 66 23.74 -22.85 -16.12
N ALA A 67 22.76 -22.34 -16.85
CA ALA A 67 22.77 -22.27 -18.31
C ALA A 67 22.86 -20.81 -18.78
N THR A 68 23.79 -20.56 -19.70
CA THR A 68 24.09 -19.22 -20.25
C THR A 68 24.30 -19.22 -21.76
N GLY A 69 24.46 -20.41 -22.36
CA GLY A 69 24.59 -20.62 -23.80
C GLY A 69 23.25 -20.90 -24.49
N THR A 70 23.15 -22.02 -25.22
CA THR A 70 21.92 -22.38 -25.95
C THR A 70 21.58 -23.86 -25.76
N MET A 71 20.36 -24.19 -25.34
CA MET A 71 19.92 -25.56 -25.05
C MET A 71 18.68 -25.95 -25.86
N GLU A 72 18.79 -26.95 -26.74
CA GLU A 72 17.69 -27.44 -27.59
C GLU A 72 17.26 -28.86 -27.17
N ALA A 73 16.00 -29.07 -26.77
CA ALA A 73 15.49 -30.41 -26.38
C ALA A 73 14.18 -30.81 -27.09
N HIS A 74 14.29 -31.73 -28.05
CA HIS A 74 13.17 -32.02 -28.95
C HIS A 74 12.09 -32.98 -28.40
N LYS A 75 12.30 -33.66 -27.24
CA LYS A 75 11.43 -34.79 -26.84
C LYS A 75 10.94 -34.89 -25.39
N ARG A 76 11.80 -34.77 -24.36
CA ARG A 76 11.39 -34.77 -22.94
C ARG A 76 12.52 -34.31 -21.99
N VAL A 77 12.12 -33.45 -21.06
CA VAL A 77 12.65 -33.17 -19.71
C VAL A 77 14.08 -32.66 -19.59
N VAL A 78 14.23 -31.59 -18.79
CA VAL A 78 15.40 -31.26 -17.97
C VAL A 78 14.92 -31.36 -16.52
N GLU A 79 15.71 -32.00 -15.65
CA GLU A 79 15.37 -32.18 -14.23
C GLU A 79 16.58 -31.71 -13.40
N ALA A 80 16.36 -30.67 -12.59
CA ALA A 80 17.36 -30.03 -11.73
C ALA A 80 16.70 -29.65 -10.40
N ALA A 81 17.46 -29.57 -9.30
CA ALA A 81 16.95 -29.09 -8.02
C ALA A 81 16.77 -27.56 -8.06
N ASP A 82 17.86 -26.83 -8.21
CA ASP A 82 17.87 -25.37 -8.39
C ASP A 82 18.45 -25.04 -9.79
N MET A 83 17.83 -24.11 -10.52
CA MET A 83 18.19 -23.81 -11.92
C MET A 83 18.29 -22.30 -12.19
N VAL A 84 19.38 -21.90 -12.87
CA VAL A 84 19.62 -20.51 -13.31
C VAL A 84 19.81 -20.48 -14.83
N GLU A 85 18.83 -19.97 -15.56
CA GLU A 85 18.87 -19.78 -17.01
C GLU A 85 19.11 -18.31 -17.36
N THR A 86 20.04 -18.05 -18.28
CA THR A 86 20.45 -16.70 -18.70
C THR A 86 20.71 -16.57 -20.21
N GLY A 87 20.74 -17.70 -20.93
CA GLY A 87 20.94 -17.81 -22.37
C GLY A 87 19.62 -18.06 -23.12
N ILE A 88 19.60 -19.07 -24.00
CA ILE A 88 18.43 -19.42 -24.83
C ILE A 88 18.09 -20.92 -24.68
N MET A 89 16.86 -21.25 -24.28
CA MET A 89 16.38 -22.62 -24.19
C MET A 89 15.15 -22.88 -25.09
N GLU A 90 15.22 -23.88 -25.98
CA GLU A 90 14.17 -24.20 -26.95
C GLU A 90 13.65 -25.65 -26.77
N GLY A 91 12.34 -25.79 -26.56
CA GLY A 91 11.72 -26.98 -26.00
C GLY A 91 10.46 -27.44 -26.75
N HIS A 92 10.62 -28.06 -27.93
CA HIS A 92 9.48 -28.59 -28.72
C HIS A 92 8.54 -29.54 -27.96
N LYS A 93 9.04 -30.26 -26.94
CA LYS A 93 8.24 -31.11 -26.02
C LYS A 93 8.86 -31.17 -24.62
N MET A 94 9.28 -30.02 -24.09
CA MET A 94 9.73 -29.95 -22.71
C MET A 94 8.59 -30.19 -21.70
N VAL A 95 9.01 -30.62 -20.53
CA VAL A 95 8.35 -30.52 -19.22
C VAL A 95 9.53 -30.32 -18.29
N GLU A 96 9.62 -29.19 -17.61
CA GLU A 96 10.71 -28.88 -16.68
C GLU A 96 10.20 -29.19 -15.27
N GLU A 97 10.96 -29.93 -14.47
CA GLU A 97 10.68 -30.09 -13.03
C GLU A 97 11.89 -29.54 -12.26
N ALA A 98 11.70 -28.40 -11.60
CA ALA A 98 12.71 -27.70 -10.78
C ALA A 98 12.07 -27.15 -9.49
N ALA A 99 12.83 -27.06 -8.40
CA ALA A 99 12.30 -26.55 -7.13
C ALA A 99 12.31 -25.01 -7.10
N ASP A 100 13.50 -24.42 -7.11
CA ASP A 100 13.73 -22.97 -7.23
C ASP A 100 14.29 -22.69 -8.66
N MET A 101 13.66 -21.79 -9.44
CA MET A 101 14.14 -21.41 -10.78
C MET A 101 14.34 -19.90 -10.94
N VAL A 102 15.46 -19.47 -11.53
CA VAL A 102 15.76 -18.08 -11.91
C VAL A 102 16.02 -17.99 -13.41
N ALA A 103 15.14 -17.30 -14.15
CA ALA A 103 15.18 -17.25 -15.62
C ALA A 103 15.33 -15.80 -16.13
N THR A 104 16.52 -15.45 -16.58
CA THR A 104 16.86 -14.10 -17.09
C THR A 104 17.06 -14.05 -18.61
N GLY A 105 17.19 -15.22 -19.26
CA GLY A 105 17.35 -15.39 -20.71
C GLY A 105 16.03 -15.53 -21.49
N THR A 106 16.07 -16.26 -22.61
CA THR A 106 14.89 -16.56 -23.45
C THR A 106 14.54 -18.06 -23.37
N MET A 107 13.28 -18.40 -23.12
CA MET A 107 12.81 -19.79 -23.05
C MET A 107 11.55 -19.99 -23.89
N GLU A 108 11.55 -20.96 -24.81
CA GLU A 108 10.42 -21.27 -25.70
C GLU A 108 9.95 -22.74 -25.52
N ALA A 109 8.76 -22.94 -24.94
CA ALA A 109 8.21 -24.25 -24.60
C ALA A 109 6.91 -24.56 -25.37
N HIS A 110 6.97 -25.47 -26.36
CA HIS A 110 5.79 -25.75 -27.20
C HIS A 110 4.71 -26.66 -26.56
N ARG A 111 4.89 -27.07 -25.30
CA ARG A 111 3.88 -27.71 -24.43
C ARG A 111 4.13 -27.34 -22.96
N MET A 112 3.13 -27.58 -22.10
CA MET A 112 3.11 -27.21 -20.67
C MET A 112 4.40 -27.52 -19.89
N VAL A 113 4.92 -26.48 -19.23
CA VAL A 113 5.71 -26.58 -17.99
C VAL A 113 4.76 -27.00 -16.85
N GLU A 114 5.23 -27.82 -15.90
CA GLU A 114 4.42 -28.31 -14.77
C GLU A 114 5.24 -28.28 -13.46
N GLU A 115 4.73 -27.55 -12.45
CA GLU A 115 5.31 -27.37 -11.09
C GLU A 115 6.80 -26.99 -10.96
N ALA A 116 7.10 -25.68 -11.13
CA ALA A 116 8.14 -25.03 -10.33
C ALA A 116 7.54 -24.55 -8.99
N ALA A 117 8.28 -24.63 -7.87
CA ALA A 117 7.73 -24.31 -6.54
C ALA A 117 7.81 -22.81 -6.20
N ASP A 118 8.95 -22.18 -6.48
CA ASP A 118 9.13 -20.73 -6.52
C ASP A 118 9.96 -20.37 -7.78
N MET A 119 9.50 -19.39 -8.57
CA MET A 119 10.14 -19.00 -9.85
C MET A 119 10.34 -17.48 -9.91
N VAL A 120 11.53 -17.05 -10.34
CA VAL A 120 11.91 -15.64 -10.53
C VAL A 120 12.38 -15.42 -11.97
N ALA A 121 11.43 -15.08 -12.85
CA ALA A 121 11.72 -14.72 -14.23
C ALA A 121 11.93 -13.20 -14.40
N THR A 122 12.93 -12.81 -15.19
CA THR A 122 13.16 -11.43 -15.66
C THR A 122 13.42 -11.34 -17.17
N GLY A 123 13.60 -12.47 -17.86
CA GLY A 123 13.72 -12.56 -19.31
C GLY A 123 12.41 -12.89 -20.03
N THR A 124 12.49 -13.41 -21.25
CA THR A 124 11.33 -13.75 -22.10
C THR A 124 11.01 -15.23 -21.99
N ILE A 125 9.77 -15.58 -21.65
CA ILE A 125 9.30 -16.97 -21.61
C ILE A 125 8.02 -17.11 -22.43
N GLU A 126 8.03 -17.92 -23.48
CA GLU A 126 6.87 -18.20 -24.33
C GLU A 126 6.44 -19.67 -24.24
N ALA A 127 5.13 -19.91 -24.09
CA ALA A 127 4.58 -21.25 -23.87
C ALA A 127 3.34 -21.53 -24.75
N HIS A 128 3.44 -22.44 -25.71
CA HIS A 128 2.36 -22.71 -26.67
C HIS A 128 1.46 -23.87 -26.25
N LYS A 129 0.14 -23.63 -26.16
CA LYS A 129 -0.87 -24.67 -25.90
C LYS A 129 -1.22 -25.46 -27.19
N GLY A 130 -0.47 -26.52 -27.46
CA GLY A 130 -0.75 -27.43 -28.58
C GLY A 130 -2.10 -28.17 -28.46
N GLY A 131 -3.07 -27.80 -29.29
CA GLY A 131 -4.43 -28.36 -29.27
C GLY A 131 -4.52 -29.88 -29.49
N GLY A 132 -5.43 -30.53 -28.76
CA GLY A 132 -5.70 -31.98 -28.81
C GLY A 132 -7.13 -32.29 -29.25
N ARG A 133 -7.30 -33.35 -30.05
CA ARG A 133 -8.62 -33.79 -30.55
C ARG A 133 -9.41 -34.53 -29.47
N GLY A 134 -10.73 -34.40 -29.48
CA GLY A 134 -11.63 -35.07 -28.54
C GLY A 134 -11.90 -36.55 -28.86
N GLY A 135 -12.51 -37.24 -27.89
CA GLY A 135 -13.08 -38.58 -28.01
C GLY A 135 -14.18 -38.73 -26.96
N GLY A 136 -15.37 -39.17 -27.36
CA GLY A 136 -16.57 -39.13 -26.51
C GLY A 136 -17.18 -40.51 -26.26
N TYR A 137 -17.53 -40.75 -25.00
CA TYR A 137 -18.49 -41.75 -24.51
C TYR A 137 -19.17 -41.12 -23.28
N GLY A 138 -20.47 -41.26 -22.99
CA GLY A 138 -21.53 -41.97 -23.72
C GLY A 138 -22.50 -42.64 -22.74
N GLY A 139 -23.74 -42.14 -22.64
CA GLY A 139 -24.86 -42.76 -21.91
C GLY A 139 -24.81 -42.68 -20.36
N ASP A 140 -25.94 -42.61 -19.63
CA ASP A 140 -27.31 -42.41 -20.12
C ASP A 140 -28.25 -41.79 -19.06
N ARG A 141 -29.45 -41.43 -19.53
CA ARG A 141 -30.71 -41.01 -18.87
C ARG A 141 -30.94 -41.58 -17.43
N TYR A 142 -31.72 -40.95 -16.54
CA TYR A 142 -33.20 -40.79 -16.64
C TYR A 142 -33.80 -39.80 -15.61
N TYR A 143 -34.65 -38.85 -16.09
CA TYR A 143 -35.83 -38.20 -15.43
C TYR A 143 -35.58 -37.44 -14.09
N GLY A 144 -36.31 -36.40 -13.67
CA GLY A 144 -37.70 -35.99 -13.88
C GLY A 144 -38.51 -36.27 -12.59
N GLY A 145 -39.39 -35.41 -12.05
CA GLY A 145 -39.85 -34.09 -12.48
C GLY A 145 -41.29 -33.83 -12.00
N ALA A 146 -41.47 -33.17 -10.84
CA ALA A 146 -42.72 -32.64 -10.28
C ALA A 146 -42.36 -31.60 -9.19
N GLN A 147 -42.94 -30.40 -9.02
CA GLN A 147 -44.20 -29.74 -9.43
C GLN A 147 -45.34 -29.82 -8.39
N ASP A 148 -46.06 -28.68 -8.25
CA ASP A 148 -47.19 -28.35 -7.38
C ASP A 148 -46.99 -28.32 -5.84
N GLY A 149 -47.68 -27.46 -5.06
CA GLY A 149 -48.52 -26.32 -5.45
C GLY A 149 -49.35 -25.70 -4.29
N GLY A 150 -49.50 -24.36 -4.26
CA GLY A 150 -50.37 -23.61 -3.32
C GLY A 150 -49.86 -23.48 -1.86
N GLY A 151 -50.41 -22.61 -0.99
CA GLY A 151 -51.37 -21.51 -1.21
C GLY A 151 -52.00 -20.96 0.09
N ALA A 152 -52.47 -19.70 0.06
CA ALA A 152 -53.36 -18.99 1.02
C ALA A 152 -52.80 -18.46 2.38
N ASP A 153 -53.33 -17.28 2.76
CA ASP A 153 -53.01 -16.45 3.95
C ASP A 153 -53.66 -16.89 5.28
N VAL A 154 -52.88 -16.82 6.39
CA VAL A 154 -53.24 -16.26 7.73
C VAL A 154 -51.91 -15.82 8.41
N GLY A 155 -51.75 -14.71 9.14
CA GLY A 155 -52.65 -13.60 9.46
C GLY A 155 -52.02 -12.56 10.43
N TYR A 156 -52.86 -11.78 11.11
CA TYR A 156 -52.51 -10.64 12.00
C TYR A 156 -51.86 -10.99 13.36
N LEU A 157 -50.71 -10.38 13.70
CA LEU A 157 -50.64 -9.26 14.67
C LEU A 157 -49.21 -8.68 14.84
N SER A 158 -49.10 -7.52 15.50
CA SER A 158 -47.88 -6.68 15.52
C SER A 158 -47.35 -6.38 16.93
N ARG A 159 -46.02 -6.39 17.11
CA ARG A 159 -45.33 -5.40 17.96
C ARG A 159 -43.86 -5.19 17.59
N ARG A 160 -43.34 -4.00 17.93
CA ARG A 160 -42.02 -3.48 17.54
C ARG A 160 -40.89 -3.99 18.46
N GLY A 161 -39.69 -4.17 17.90
CA GLY A 161 -38.43 -4.33 18.62
C GLY A 161 -37.23 -4.03 17.72
N SER A 162 -36.45 -3.00 18.04
CA SER A 162 -35.46 -2.39 17.12
C SER A 162 -34.31 -3.32 16.70
N ARG A 163 -33.97 -3.27 15.40
CA ARG A 163 -32.65 -3.71 14.87
C ARG A 163 -31.79 -2.47 14.61
N ASP A 164 -30.51 -2.55 14.94
CA ASP A 164 -29.47 -1.74 14.29
C ASP A 164 -28.27 -2.63 13.91
N ARG A 165 -27.75 -2.40 12.70
CA ARG A 165 -26.51 -2.92 12.12
C ARG A 165 -25.95 -1.81 11.22
N ASN A 166 -24.63 -1.80 11.02
CA ASN A 166 -23.85 -1.30 9.86
C ASN A 166 -22.49 -0.81 10.34
N TYR A 167 -21.40 -1.36 9.77
CA TYR A 167 -20.04 -0.93 10.06
C TYR A 167 -18.99 -1.58 9.14
N SER A 168 -18.43 -0.81 8.22
CA SER A 168 -16.99 -0.76 7.95
C SER A 168 -16.66 0.61 7.35
N HIS A 169 -15.44 1.12 7.56
CA HIS A 169 -15.18 2.56 7.40
C HIS A 169 -13.69 2.91 7.31
N PRO A 170 -13.25 3.58 6.23
CA PRO A 170 -12.05 4.40 6.27
C PRO A 170 -12.39 5.91 6.24
N TYR A 171 -11.69 6.66 7.09
CA TYR A 171 -11.58 8.13 7.19
C TYR A 171 -12.86 9.00 7.09
N ASN A 172 -13.14 9.69 8.19
CA ASN A 172 -13.61 11.08 8.15
C ASN A 172 -13.05 11.84 9.37
N ASN A 173 -12.75 13.13 9.22
CA ASN A 173 -12.29 13.99 10.33
C ASN A 173 -13.50 14.60 11.04
N ARG A 174 -13.53 14.54 12.36
CA ARG A 174 -14.33 15.45 13.20
C ARG A 174 -13.51 15.88 14.41
N HIS A 175 -13.23 17.18 14.50
CA HIS A 175 -13.05 17.81 15.79
C HIS A 175 -14.43 18.14 16.35
N GLN A 176 -14.56 18.04 17.68
CA GLN A 176 -15.64 18.65 18.44
C GLN A 176 -14.94 19.45 19.54
N GLU A 177 -14.82 20.76 19.34
CA GLU A 177 -14.23 21.65 20.34
C GLU A 177 -15.31 21.96 21.39
N GLN A 178 -15.07 21.57 22.63
CA GLN A 178 -15.92 21.88 23.78
C GLN A 178 -14.99 22.30 24.93
N TYR A 179 -15.15 23.54 25.39
CA TYR A 179 -14.30 24.09 26.44
C TYR A 179 -14.55 23.36 27.78
N GLY A 180 -13.47 23.11 28.52
CA GLY A 180 -13.46 22.18 29.66
C GLY A 180 -14.02 22.74 30.97
N GLY A 181 -14.26 21.83 31.93
CA GLY A 181 -14.89 22.19 33.21
C GLY A 181 -14.86 21.12 34.31
N SER A 182 -13.86 20.23 34.35
CA SER A 182 -13.76 19.21 35.40
C SER A 182 -13.14 19.78 36.68
N ARG A 183 -13.98 20.25 37.61
CA ARG A 183 -13.62 20.36 39.05
C ARG A 183 -14.56 19.49 39.88
N ARG A 184 -14.00 18.87 40.92
CA ARG A 184 -14.75 18.03 41.87
C ARG A 184 -15.82 18.84 42.59
N ARG A 185 -16.95 18.19 42.91
CA ARG A 185 -17.76 18.54 44.08
C ARG A 185 -17.56 17.46 45.13
N GLU A 186 -16.77 17.78 46.15
CA GLU A 186 -16.95 17.21 47.48
C GLU A 186 -18.10 17.97 48.18
N SER A 187 -18.65 17.42 49.26
CA SER A 187 -19.93 17.85 49.83
C SER A 187 -19.79 18.45 51.23
N SER A 188 -20.08 19.74 51.39
CA SER A 188 -20.29 20.35 52.72
C SER A 188 -21.02 21.72 52.67
N GLY A 189 -21.96 21.87 53.61
CA GLY A 189 -22.18 23.08 54.45
C GLY A 189 -22.42 24.46 53.83
N GLY A 190 -23.70 24.85 53.72
CA GLY A 190 -24.32 25.95 54.48
C GLY A 190 -23.84 27.42 54.36
N GLY A 191 -24.65 28.32 54.94
CA GLY A 191 -24.25 29.69 55.33
C GLY A 191 -24.59 30.81 54.35
N GLY A 192 -25.57 31.67 54.70
CA GLY A 192 -25.87 32.90 53.96
C GLY A 192 -25.26 34.16 54.57
N GLY A 193 -25.55 35.32 53.96
CA GLY A 193 -25.46 36.64 54.61
C GLY A 193 -24.40 37.62 54.07
N GLY A 194 -24.70 38.92 54.18
CA GLY A 194 -23.77 40.06 54.07
C GLY A 194 -23.17 40.34 52.67
N SER A 195 -23.51 41.36 51.87
CA SER A 195 -23.78 42.79 52.08
C SER A 195 -22.52 43.71 52.15
N GLN A 196 -22.46 44.69 51.23
CA GLN A 196 -21.83 46.02 51.40
C GLN A 196 -20.27 46.09 51.36
N LEU A 197 -19.61 47.19 50.95
CA LEU A 197 -20.08 48.57 50.62
C LEU A 197 -19.09 49.36 49.69
N TYR A 198 -19.55 50.55 49.27
CA TYR A 198 -18.82 51.78 48.85
C TYR A 198 -18.30 52.05 47.41
N ARG A 199 -19.07 52.91 46.70
CA ARG A 199 -18.70 54.19 45.99
C ARG A 199 -17.76 54.13 44.75
N ASN A 200 -17.83 55.05 43.76
CA ASN A 200 -18.64 56.29 43.63
C ASN A 200 -18.93 56.72 42.15
N ARG A 201 -20.10 57.34 41.92
CA ARG A 201 -20.45 58.40 40.93
C ARG A 201 -20.20 58.25 39.39
N THR A 202 -21.32 57.94 38.70
CA THR A 202 -22.03 58.68 37.60
C THR A 202 -21.75 60.19 37.41
N PRO A 203 -22.20 60.91 36.32
CA PRO A 203 -23.40 60.72 35.43
C PRO A 203 -23.13 60.66 33.88
N THR A 204 -23.91 59.97 33.02
CA THR A 204 -25.23 60.27 32.35
C THR A 204 -25.24 61.48 31.37
N TYR A 205 -25.83 61.42 30.16
CA TYR A 205 -27.29 61.28 29.90
C TYR A 205 -27.76 60.63 28.57
N HIS A 206 -29.07 60.33 28.58
CA HIS A 206 -30.01 59.86 27.55
C HIS A 206 -30.42 60.92 26.47
N ARG A 207 -31.31 60.75 25.45
CA ARG A 207 -32.29 59.68 25.08
C ARG A 207 -32.76 59.73 23.58
N GLN A 208 -33.25 58.58 23.08
CA GLN A 208 -34.37 58.26 22.13
C GLN A 208 -34.95 59.27 21.09
N ASN A 209 -35.16 58.72 19.87
CA ASN A 209 -36.29 58.80 18.91
C ASN A 209 -37.09 60.09 18.64
N THR A 210 -37.31 60.42 17.35
CA THR A 210 -38.64 60.47 16.69
C THR A 210 -38.58 60.56 15.15
N ASP A 211 -39.72 60.38 14.47
CA ASP A 211 -39.92 60.18 13.02
C ASP A 211 -40.08 61.45 12.14
N ARG A 212 -40.25 61.21 10.81
CA ARG A 212 -40.98 62.00 9.76
C ARG A 212 -40.22 62.94 8.79
N VAL A 213 -39.96 62.39 7.58
CA VAL A 213 -40.60 62.69 6.26
C VAL A 213 -40.89 64.15 5.83
N HIS A 214 -40.69 64.38 4.51
CA HIS A 214 -40.89 65.56 3.64
C HIS A 214 -39.66 66.49 3.47
N ASP A 215 -39.15 66.91 2.31
CA ASP A 215 -39.52 66.92 0.85
C ASP A 215 -39.72 68.37 0.29
N LEU A 216 -39.57 68.53 -1.04
CA LEU A 216 -39.51 69.77 -1.84
C LEU A 216 -38.14 70.53 -1.75
N SER A 217 -37.39 70.89 -2.81
CA SER A 217 -37.63 71.40 -4.18
C SER A 217 -37.90 72.93 -4.22
N ALA A 218 -37.35 73.75 -5.14
CA ALA A 218 -36.35 73.60 -6.21
C ALA A 218 -35.95 75.00 -6.78
N ARG A 219 -35.15 75.03 -7.88
CA ARG A 219 -34.98 76.15 -8.86
C ARG A 219 -34.18 77.40 -8.40
N ASP A 220 -33.56 78.21 -9.28
CA ASP A 220 -33.26 78.10 -10.73
C ASP A 220 -32.08 79.04 -11.13
N ARG A 221 -31.35 78.70 -12.21
CA ARG A 221 -30.83 79.55 -13.34
C ARG A 221 -30.00 80.85 -13.09
N GLU A 222 -29.15 81.37 -14.01
CA GLU A 222 -28.50 80.99 -15.30
C GLU A 222 -27.60 82.21 -15.72
N ILE A 223 -26.51 82.14 -16.51
CA ILE A 223 -26.43 82.49 -17.97
C ILE A 223 -24.94 82.64 -18.43
N ARG A 224 -24.55 81.95 -19.53
CA ARG A 224 -23.47 82.20 -20.56
C ARG A 224 -22.00 82.44 -20.13
N ALA A 225 -20.96 82.25 -20.97
CA ALA A 225 -20.75 81.81 -22.38
C ALA A 225 -19.42 80.99 -22.49
N SER A 226 -19.15 80.00 -23.36
CA SER A 226 -19.28 79.79 -24.84
C SER A 226 -18.05 80.28 -25.67
N PRO A 227 -17.68 79.69 -26.85
CA PRO A 227 -17.84 78.29 -27.35
C PRO A 227 -16.74 77.74 -28.35
N VAL A 228 -16.90 76.47 -28.83
CA VAL A 228 -16.33 75.76 -30.05
C VAL A 228 -14.79 75.67 -30.27
N GLU A 229 -14.17 74.80 -31.12
CA GLU A 229 -14.57 73.75 -32.13
C GLU A 229 -13.87 72.38 -31.83
N TYR A 230 -14.34 71.19 -32.27
CA TYR A 230 -14.15 70.60 -33.62
C TYR A 230 -15.24 69.54 -33.99
N SER A 231 -15.26 69.08 -35.26
CA SER A 231 -16.42 68.46 -35.92
C SER A 231 -16.23 67.01 -36.45
N GLN A 232 -17.30 66.43 -37.03
CA GLN A 232 -17.43 65.03 -37.49
C GLN A 232 -16.84 64.78 -38.90
N PRO A 233 -16.83 63.51 -39.37
CA PRO A 233 -17.37 63.25 -40.71
C PRO A 233 -18.31 62.02 -40.85
N VAL A 234 -19.54 62.30 -41.33
CA VAL A 234 -20.22 61.73 -42.52
C VAL A 234 -20.30 60.19 -42.76
N ARG A 235 -21.51 59.72 -43.12
CA ARG A 235 -21.80 58.39 -43.69
C ARG A 235 -21.61 58.33 -45.22
N SER A 236 -21.20 57.18 -45.74
CA SER A 236 -21.45 56.78 -47.14
C SER A 236 -21.88 55.28 -47.23
N ARG A 237 -22.58 54.90 -48.31
CA ARG A 237 -23.02 53.52 -48.58
C ARG A 237 -22.36 53.01 -49.87
N SER A 238 -21.88 51.76 -49.86
CA SER A 238 -21.56 50.95 -51.05
C SER A 238 -21.47 49.46 -50.67
N PRO A 239 -21.57 48.52 -51.63
CA PRO A 239 -22.04 47.15 -51.36
C PRO A 239 -20.97 46.15 -50.88
N ALA A 240 -21.44 45.02 -50.36
CA ALA A 240 -20.60 43.90 -49.93
C ALA A 240 -20.00 43.12 -51.12
N PRO A 241 -18.80 42.53 -50.98
CA PRO A 241 -18.17 41.75 -52.03
C PRO A 241 -18.81 40.36 -52.18
N THR A 242 -19.08 39.95 -53.43
CA THR A 242 -19.51 38.58 -53.76
C THR A 242 -18.29 37.65 -53.83
N ILE A 243 -18.31 36.57 -53.04
CA ILE A 243 -17.28 35.52 -53.12
C ILE A 243 -17.46 34.75 -54.44
N THR A 244 -16.43 34.75 -55.29
CA THR A 244 -16.43 33.99 -56.55
C THR A 244 -16.11 32.52 -56.29
N GLN A 245 -16.70 31.60 -57.08
CA GLN A 245 -16.52 30.14 -56.93
C GLN A 245 -15.05 29.70 -56.98
N THR A 246 -14.17 30.47 -57.61
CA THR A 246 -12.72 30.22 -57.67
C THR A 246 -12.06 30.28 -56.29
N GLN A 247 -12.58 31.06 -55.34
CA GLN A 247 -12.04 31.14 -53.97
C GLN A 247 -12.49 29.98 -53.10
N LEU A 248 -13.72 29.49 -53.27
CA LEU A 248 -14.23 28.28 -52.59
C LEU A 248 -13.37 27.06 -52.97
N ARG A 249 -13.13 26.86 -54.27
CA ARG A 249 -12.28 25.76 -54.78
C ARG A 249 -10.82 25.81 -54.33
N LEU A 250 -10.36 26.92 -53.75
CA LEU A 250 -9.03 27.00 -53.14
C LEU A 250 -9.07 26.62 -51.64
N ALA A 251 -10.14 26.96 -50.94
CA ALA A 251 -10.37 26.52 -49.55
C ALA A 251 -10.59 25.00 -49.48
N ASP A 252 -11.43 24.44 -50.36
CA ASP A 252 -11.72 23.00 -50.43
C ASP A 252 -10.41 22.21 -50.65
N ARG A 253 -9.54 22.68 -51.56
CA ARG A 253 -8.24 22.05 -51.84
C ARG A 253 -7.25 22.13 -50.69
N ILE A 254 -7.33 23.17 -49.85
CA ILE A 254 -6.51 23.27 -48.63
C ILE A 254 -7.02 22.26 -47.59
N GLN A 255 -8.33 22.04 -47.48
CA GLN A 255 -8.90 21.01 -46.61
C GLN A 255 -8.59 19.58 -47.08
N GLU A 256 -8.60 19.28 -48.39
CA GLU A 256 -8.21 17.95 -48.91
C GLU A 256 -6.74 17.61 -48.64
N VAL A 257 -5.82 18.57 -48.71
CA VAL A 257 -4.41 18.35 -48.35
C VAL A 257 -4.26 18.13 -46.84
N HIS A 258 -4.90 18.96 -46.02
CA HIS A 258 -4.85 18.80 -44.55
C HIS A 258 -5.47 17.47 -44.09
N HIS A 259 -6.52 16.97 -44.75
CA HIS A 259 -7.09 15.66 -44.41
C HIS A 259 -6.17 14.48 -44.75
N ARG A 260 -5.28 14.59 -45.73
CA ARG A 260 -4.30 13.54 -46.05
C ARG A 260 -3.08 13.54 -45.14
N GLU A 261 -2.60 14.72 -44.74
CA GLU A 261 -1.46 14.82 -43.80
C GLU A 261 -1.85 14.45 -42.35
N VAL A 262 -3.14 14.45 -42.00
CA VAL A 262 -3.62 14.09 -40.65
C VAL A 262 -3.72 12.57 -40.44
N GLU A 263 -3.95 11.77 -41.49
CA GLU A 263 -4.08 10.30 -41.35
C GLU A 263 -2.72 9.58 -41.20
N GLU A 264 -1.63 10.09 -41.78
CA GLU A 264 -0.27 9.51 -41.60
C GLU A 264 0.38 9.82 -40.23
N VAL A 265 -0.19 10.72 -39.42
CA VAL A 265 0.38 11.11 -38.12
C VAL A 265 -0.05 10.18 -36.97
N HIS A 266 -1.09 9.35 -37.15
CA HIS A 266 -1.57 8.45 -36.08
C HIS A 266 -0.82 7.10 -35.97
N HIS A 267 0.11 6.80 -36.88
CA HIS A 267 0.97 5.62 -36.79
C HIS A 267 2.46 5.98 -36.84
N ARG A 268 2.94 6.60 -35.76
CA ARG A 268 4.34 6.47 -35.34
C ARG A 268 4.41 5.94 -33.91
N GLU A 269 4.81 4.68 -33.79
CA GLU A 269 5.53 4.27 -32.58
C GLU A 269 6.76 5.16 -32.45
N VAL A 270 6.96 5.78 -31.28
CA VAL A 270 8.15 6.60 -31.02
C VAL A 270 9.31 5.64 -30.77
N GLN A 271 9.92 5.16 -31.85
CA GLN A 271 11.24 4.54 -31.78
C GLN A 271 12.23 5.60 -31.34
N CYS A 272 12.60 5.57 -30.06
CA CYS A 272 13.64 6.42 -29.50
C CYS A 272 14.98 6.07 -30.17
N ILE A 273 15.38 6.89 -31.15
CA ILE A 273 16.71 6.78 -31.77
C ILE A 273 17.75 7.06 -30.67
N PRO A 274 18.65 6.11 -30.34
CA PRO A 274 19.69 6.36 -29.35
C PRO A 274 20.74 7.31 -29.94
N SER A 275 20.69 8.59 -29.55
CA SER A 275 21.84 9.47 -29.69
C SER A 275 22.95 8.98 -28.76
N PRO A 276 24.22 8.89 -29.22
CA PRO A 276 25.32 8.56 -28.32
C PRO A 276 25.47 9.69 -27.29
N MET A 277 25.34 9.33 -26.01
CA MET A 277 25.90 10.11 -24.91
C MET A 277 27.07 9.33 -24.37
N ASP A 278 28.27 9.88 -24.53
CA ASP A 278 29.52 9.36 -23.98
C ASP A 278 29.51 9.55 -22.45
N ASP A 279 28.87 8.62 -21.74
CA ASP A 279 28.76 8.55 -20.28
C ASP A 279 28.91 7.07 -19.80
N GLU A 280 29.64 6.24 -20.56
CA GLU A 280 30.11 4.94 -20.06
C GLU A 280 31.31 5.12 -19.11
N GLU A 281 31.07 4.99 -17.81
CA GLU A 281 31.95 4.20 -16.90
C GLU A 281 31.38 4.04 -15.47
N TYR A 282 30.54 4.98 -14.98
CA TYR A 282 30.12 4.99 -13.56
C TYR A 282 28.60 5.13 -13.34
N ALA A 283 28.04 4.21 -12.54
CA ALA A 283 26.66 4.29 -12.08
C ALA A 283 26.44 5.47 -11.11
N TYR A 284 25.30 6.16 -11.24
CA TYR A 284 24.93 7.26 -10.35
C TYR A 284 24.69 6.76 -8.92
N VAL A 285 25.21 7.51 -7.95
CA VAL A 285 25.06 7.23 -6.50
C VAL A 285 24.37 8.40 -5.81
N PRO A 286 23.70 8.19 -4.64
CA PRO A 286 23.08 9.26 -3.88
C PRO A 286 24.06 10.39 -3.54
N ILE A 287 23.63 11.63 -3.74
CA ILE A 287 24.45 12.82 -3.46
C ILE A 287 24.79 12.95 -1.97
N LYS A 288 25.97 13.53 -1.73
CA LYS A 288 26.38 13.92 -0.38
C LYS A 288 25.63 15.17 0.08
N ARG A 289 25.38 15.25 1.39
CA ARG A 289 24.80 16.39 2.09
C ARG A 289 25.63 17.65 1.82
N PRO A 290 25.05 18.75 1.30
CA PRO A 290 25.80 19.97 0.98
C PRO A 290 26.16 20.80 2.22
N ASP A 291 25.29 20.82 3.23
CA ASP A 291 25.40 21.58 4.47
C ASP A 291 24.47 21.01 5.57
N HIS A 292 24.39 21.67 6.73
CA HIS A 292 23.32 21.45 7.69
C HIS A 292 22.45 22.70 7.78
N GLY A 293 21.14 22.51 7.85
CA GLY A 293 20.19 23.62 7.89
C GLY A 293 20.27 24.40 9.21
N LYS A 294 20.09 25.72 9.10
CA LYS A 294 20.21 26.71 10.16
C LYS A 294 18.90 27.50 10.35
N LEU A 295 17.99 27.44 9.38
CA LEU A 295 16.71 28.14 9.41
C LEU A 295 15.84 27.62 10.56
N ALA A 296 15.59 28.46 11.56
CA ALA A 296 14.72 28.15 12.68
C ALA A 296 14.01 29.41 13.17
N MET A 297 12.69 29.33 13.33
CA MET A 297 11.91 30.26 14.15
C MET A 297 12.09 29.94 15.65
N LYS A 298 12.36 28.66 15.97
CA LYS A 298 12.60 28.15 17.32
C LYS A 298 13.37 26.83 17.25
N SER A 299 14.32 26.61 18.16
CA SER A 299 14.90 25.28 18.43
C SER A 299 14.06 24.50 19.46
N VAL A 300 14.03 23.18 19.34
CA VAL A 300 13.26 22.29 20.22
C VAL A 300 14.08 21.03 20.55
N LYS A 301 14.19 20.71 21.85
CA LYS A 301 14.79 19.44 22.30
C LYS A 301 13.80 18.31 22.08
N LEU A 302 14.25 17.24 21.44
CA LEU A 302 13.42 16.10 21.07
C LEU A 302 13.98 14.80 21.62
N LEU A 303 13.09 13.85 21.93
CA LEU A 303 13.44 12.43 22.03
C LEU A 303 13.04 11.72 20.75
N VAL A 304 13.83 10.74 20.34
CA VAL A 304 13.59 9.89 19.17
C VAL A 304 13.55 8.45 19.62
N ASN A 305 12.65 7.64 19.06
CA ASN A 305 12.59 6.19 19.33
C ASN A 305 13.71 5.39 18.63
N HIS A 306 14.93 5.92 18.69
CA HIS A 306 16.20 5.33 18.29
C HIS A 306 16.98 5.07 19.57
N PHE A 307 17.42 3.84 19.78
CA PHE A 307 18.19 3.39 20.94
C PHE A 307 19.62 3.09 20.47
N PRO A 308 20.67 3.77 20.98
CA PRO A 308 22.04 3.57 20.52
C PRO A 308 22.50 2.12 20.65
N VAL A 309 23.17 1.59 19.64
CA VAL A 309 23.72 0.23 19.63
C VAL A 309 25.23 0.31 19.57
N LYS A 310 25.88 -0.22 20.61
CA LYS A 310 27.34 -0.40 20.63
C LYS A 310 27.69 -1.78 20.08
N PHE A 311 28.85 -1.88 19.45
CA PHE A 311 29.45 -3.12 19.00
C PHE A 311 30.98 -2.98 19.06
N ASP A 312 31.72 -4.08 19.18
CA ASP A 312 33.19 -4.09 19.11
C ASP A 312 33.66 -4.25 17.63
N PRO A 313 34.31 -3.24 17.02
CA PRO A 313 34.77 -3.31 15.63
C PRO A 313 35.87 -4.35 15.37
N SER A 314 36.53 -4.89 16.39
CA SER A 314 37.55 -5.94 16.26
C SER A 314 36.95 -7.33 16.00
N LYS A 315 35.64 -7.49 16.27
CA LYS A 315 34.92 -8.77 16.17
C LYS A 315 34.39 -8.99 14.75
N ALA A 316 33.97 -10.22 14.49
CA ALA A 316 33.30 -10.61 13.26
C ALA A 316 32.18 -11.61 13.56
N ILE A 317 31.13 -11.59 12.75
CA ILE A 317 30.08 -12.60 12.76
C ILE A 317 30.39 -13.62 11.66
N LEU A 318 30.30 -14.90 11.96
CA LEU A 318 30.45 -15.98 10.99
C LEU A 318 29.09 -16.33 10.40
N ARG A 319 28.95 -16.27 9.06
CA ARG A 319 27.76 -16.74 8.33
C ARG A 319 27.95 -18.19 7.93
N TYR A 320 26.95 -19.01 8.19
CA TYR A 320 26.81 -20.38 7.72
C TYR A 320 25.54 -20.49 6.88
N ASP A 321 25.65 -21.22 5.78
CA ASP A 321 24.56 -21.46 4.85
C ASP A 321 23.91 -22.78 5.21
N VAL A 322 22.58 -22.79 5.31
CA VAL A 322 21.81 -23.88 5.94
C VAL A 322 20.64 -24.31 5.09
N ASP A 323 20.56 -25.62 4.84
CA ASP A 323 19.49 -26.29 4.13
C ASP A 323 18.82 -27.30 5.07
N ILE A 324 17.48 -27.31 5.13
CA ILE A 324 16.69 -28.15 6.04
C ILE A 324 15.61 -28.86 5.23
N LYS A 325 15.81 -30.15 4.97
CA LYS A 325 14.91 -31.01 4.17
C LYS A 325 14.29 -32.10 5.04
N PRO A 326 13.02 -32.48 4.82
CA PRO A 326 12.38 -33.57 5.58
C PRO A 326 12.90 -34.94 5.12
N GLU A 327 13.22 -35.82 6.06
CA GLU A 327 13.67 -37.18 5.72
C GLU A 327 12.46 -38.00 5.24
N MET A 328 12.48 -38.47 3.99
CA MET A 328 11.31 -39.10 3.37
C MET A 328 11.15 -40.56 3.77
N SER A 329 10.03 -40.89 4.44
CA SER A 329 9.50 -42.24 4.42
C SER A 329 8.82 -42.53 3.08
N SER A 330 9.09 -43.71 2.52
CA SER A 330 8.87 -44.06 1.11
C SER A 330 7.42 -44.32 0.69
N SER A 331 6.43 -43.77 1.42
CA SER A 331 5.01 -44.14 1.32
C SER A 331 4.01 -43.00 1.11
N SER A 332 4.43 -41.74 0.92
CA SER A 332 3.50 -40.65 0.56
C SER A 332 4.05 -39.61 -0.43
N ARG A 333 3.70 -39.76 -1.71
CA ARG A 333 3.82 -38.69 -2.74
C ARG A 333 2.77 -37.59 -2.52
N SER A 334 2.91 -36.80 -1.46
CA SER A 334 2.05 -35.64 -1.20
C SER A 334 2.86 -34.35 -1.20
N LEU A 335 3.02 -33.75 -2.39
CA LEU A 335 3.44 -32.36 -2.69
C LEU A 335 4.47 -31.73 -1.74
N LYS A 336 5.66 -31.40 -2.28
CA LYS A 336 6.83 -30.75 -1.63
C LYS A 336 6.48 -29.38 -0.97
N LYS A 337 5.63 -29.35 0.07
CA LYS A 337 5.21 -28.09 0.72
C LYS A 337 6.36 -27.52 1.55
N PRO A 338 6.79 -26.26 1.32
CA PRO A 338 7.92 -25.68 2.01
C PRO A 338 7.67 -25.66 3.53
N ILE A 339 8.71 -25.97 4.30
CA ILE A 339 8.64 -25.99 5.76
C ILE A 339 8.35 -24.56 6.25
N PRO A 340 7.32 -24.33 7.09
CA PRO A 340 7.05 -22.99 7.61
C PRO A 340 8.25 -22.41 8.35
N LYS A 341 8.52 -21.10 8.21
CA LYS A 341 9.62 -20.40 8.89
C LYS A 341 9.56 -20.49 10.44
N SER A 342 8.38 -20.78 11.01
CA SER A 342 8.22 -21.13 12.43
C SER A 342 8.81 -22.49 12.79
N ASP A 343 8.70 -23.45 11.88
CA ASP A 343 8.99 -24.85 12.09
C ASP A 343 10.48 -25.11 11.77
N LEU A 344 11.01 -24.45 10.72
CA LEU A 344 12.47 -24.34 10.46
C LEU A 344 13.23 -23.87 11.71
N ARG A 345 12.73 -22.84 12.39
CA ARG A 345 13.35 -22.31 13.61
C ARG A 345 13.28 -23.30 14.77
N LEU A 346 12.17 -24.03 14.92
CA LEU A 346 12.07 -25.09 15.94
C LEU A 346 13.01 -26.28 15.63
N ILE A 347 13.28 -26.57 14.35
CA ILE A 347 14.28 -27.57 13.95
C ILE A 347 15.70 -27.09 14.32
N GLN A 348 16.03 -25.83 14.04
CA GLN A 348 17.32 -25.24 14.42
C GLN A 348 17.51 -25.18 15.95
N GLU A 349 16.46 -24.87 16.71
CA GLU A 349 16.48 -24.89 18.18
C GLU A 349 16.60 -26.31 18.75
N GLN A 350 16.00 -27.31 18.09
CA GLN A 350 16.18 -28.72 18.44
C GLN A 350 17.62 -29.18 18.15
N LEU A 351 18.21 -28.85 16.99
CA LEU A 351 19.61 -29.16 16.67
C LEU A 351 20.58 -28.65 17.75
N CYS A 352 20.39 -27.39 18.19
CA CYS A 352 21.14 -26.79 19.30
C CYS A 352 20.88 -27.45 20.65
N SER A 353 19.68 -27.99 20.88
CA SER A 353 19.32 -28.70 22.11
C SER A 353 19.91 -30.10 22.18
N ASP A 354 19.99 -30.78 21.02
CA ASP A 354 20.59 -32.10 20.88
C ASP A 354 22.13 -32.05 20.92
N ASN A 355 22.73 -30.95 20.42
CA ASN A 355 24.18 -30.79 20.26
C ASN A 355 24.73 -29.47 20.88
N PRO A 356 24.48 -29.17 22.17
CA PRO A 356 24.70 -27.83 22.75
C PRO A 356 26.16 -27.37 22.77
N ASN A 357 27.13 -28.28 22.79
CA ASN A 357 28.56 -27.97 22.75
C ASN A 357 29.07 -27.65 21.32
N GLN A 358 28.35 -28.09 20.28
CA GLN A 358 28.68 -27.83 18.88
C GLN A 358 27.90 -26.62 18.33
N PHE A 359 26.66 -26.46 18.78
CA PHE A 359 25.73 -25.42 18.33
C PHE A 359 25.17 -24.62 19.53
N PRO A 360 26.01 -23.79 20.19
CA PRO A 360 25.62 -23.06 21.39
C PRO A 360 24.50 -22.03 21.13
N LEU A 361 23.29 -22.36 21.58
CA LEU A 361 22.01 -21.70 21.27
C LEU A 361 21.95 -20.17 21.51
N LEU A 362 22.80 -19.64 22.39
CA LEU A 362 22.89 -18.20 22.72
C LEU A 362 24.01 -17.47 21.97
N GLN A 363 24.89 -18.20 21.27
CA GLN A 363 25.94 -17.71 20.37
C GLN A 363 25.56 -17.94 18.88
N THR A 364 24.34 -18.40 18.61
CA THR A 364 23.80 -18.65 17.27
C THR A 364 22.50 -17.87 17.05
N ALA A 365 22.31 -17.34 15.85
CA ALA A 365 21.14 -16.59 15.42
C ALA A 365 20.72 -17.02 14.01
N TYR A 366 19.51 -17.55 13.84
CA TYR A 366 19.01 -18.07 12.57
C TYR A 366 17.96 -17.12 11.97
N ASP A 367 18.06 -16.85 10.66
CA ASP A 367 17.06 -16.05 9.94
C ASP A 367 15.71 -16.79 9.80
N GLY A 368 15.69 -18.12 9.89
CA GLY A 368 14.50 -18.95 9.64
C GLY A 368 14.30 -19.30 8.16
N GLU A 369 15.36 -19.16 7.36
CA GLU A 369 15.41 -19.36 5.91
C GLU A 369 16.70 -20.13 5.57
N LYS A 370 17.70 -19.50 4.94
CA LYS A 370 18.94 -20.15 4.47
C LYS A 370 20.22 -19.72 5.24
N ASN A 371 20.17 -18.87 6.28
CA ASN A 371 21.39 -18.31 6.96
C ASN A 371 21.41 -18.44 8.50
N ILE A 372 22.43 -19.10 9.06
CA ILE A 372 22.82 -19.00 10.47
C ILE A 372 23.98 -18.02 10.63
N TYR A 373 23.92 -17.22 11.69
CA TYR A 373 24.95 -16.28 12.12
C TYR A 373 25.48 -16.71 13.50
N SER A 374 26.79 -16.76 13.70
CA SER A 374 27.39 -17.12 14.99
C SER A 374 28.61 -16.26 15.37
N SER A 375 28.85 -16.12 16.67
CA SER A 375 30.07 -15.53 17.22
C SER A 375 31.18 -16.55 17.53
N VAL A 376 30.91 -17.85 17.31
CA VAL A 376 31.89 -18.94 17.45
C VAL A 376 31.93 -19.80 16.17
N SER A 377 32.96 -20.63 16.04
CA SER A 377 33.02 -21.61 14.95
C SER A 377 32.00 -22.72 15.20
N LEU A 378 31.15 -22.99 14.21
CA LEU A 378 30.24 -24.14 14.19
C LEU A 378 30.87 -25.23 13.31
N PRO A 379 30.68 -26.52 13.60
CA PRO A 379 31.11 -27.58 12.71
C PRO A 379 30.23 -27.62 11.45
N GLU A 380 30.86 -27.86 10.31
CA GLU A 380 30.19 -28.12 9.03
C GLU A 380 29.81 -29.60 8.93
N GLY A 381 28.71 -29.90 8.24
CA GLY A 381 28.27 -31.28 8.07
C GLY A 381 26.77 -31.41 7.81
N THR A 382 26.26 -32.62 8.01
CA THR A 382 24.85 -32.96 7.85
C THR A 382 24.34 -33.61 9.13
N TYR A 383 23.27 -33.05 9.70
CA TYR A 383 22.75 -33.39 11.01
C TYR A 383 21.28 -33.81 10.92
N ASN A 384 20.95 -34.99 11.44
CA ASN A 384 19.56 -35.45 11.51
C ASN A 384 18.91 -35.02 12.83
N VAL A 385 17.77 -34.34 12.72
CA VAL A 385 17.04 -33.72 13.83
C VAL A 385 15.62 -34.25 13.87
N GLN A 386 15.17 -34.76 15.02
CA GLN A 386 13.79 -35.26 15.16
C GLN A 386 12.89 -34.24 15.84
N LEU A 387 11.89 -33.73 15.11
CA LEU A 387 10.91 -32.77 15.64
C LEU A 387 9.47 -33.24 15.38
N HIS A 388 8.68 -33.34 16.44
CA HIS A 388 7.27 -33.76 16.41
C HIS A 388 7.01 -35.13 15.71
N GLY A 389 7.94 -36.08 15.83
CA GLY A 389 7.82 -37.41 15.22
C GLY A 389 8.11 -37.44 13.71
N ARG A 390 8.90 -36.47 13.22
CA ARG A 390 9.47 -36.44 11.87
C ARG A 390 10.97 -36.16 11.99
N SER A 391 11.77 -36.86 11.18
CA SER A 391 13.17 -36.50 10.98
C SER A 391 13.31 -35.39 9.94
N TYR A 392 14.31 -34.55 10.12
CA TYR A 392 14.75 -33.53 9.17
C TYR A 392 16.27 -33.58 9.07
N THR A 393 16.79 -33.50 7.86
CA THR A 393 18.20 -33.46 7.55
C THR A 393 18.62 -32.00 7.39
N CYS A 394 19.53 -31.54 8.24
CA CYS A 394 20.04 -30.17 8.28
C CYS A 394 21.50 -30.16 7.79
N LYS A 395 21.73 -29.63 6.59
CA LYS A 395 23.08 -29.45 6.01
C LYS A 395 23.57 -28.05 6.38
N ILE A 396 24.77 -27.95 6.95
CA ILE A 396 25.40 -26.70 7.38
C ILE A 396 26.77 -26.58 6.73
N LYS A 397 26.99 -25.47 5.99
CA LYS A 397 28.24 -25.14 5.30
C LYS A 397 28.73 -23.76 5.76
N TYR A 398 30.05 -23.55 5.83
CA TYR A 398 30.62 -22.24 6.11
C TYR A 398 30.48 -21.31 4.90
N GLY A 399 29.95 -20.11 5.14
CA GLY A 399 29.73 -19.09 4.11
C GLY A 399 30.81 -18.01 4.10
N THR A 400 30.87 -17.16 5.14
CA THR A 400 31.79 -16.00 5.15
C THR A 400 32.01 -15.37 6.54
N LYS A 401 33.02 -14.50 6.67
CA LYS A 401 33.36 -13.74 7.88
C LYS A 401 32.97 -12.26 7.74
N LEU A 402 31.91 -11.88 8.43
CA LEU A 402 31.36 -10.52 8.44
C LEU A 402 32.04 -9.67 9.53
N GLY A 403 33.18 -9.06 9.20
CA GLY A 403 33.93 -8.17 10.11
C GLY A 403 33.15 -6.89 10.44
N LEU A 404 32.99 -6.59 11.73
CA LEU A 404 32.25 -5.41 12.20
C LEU A 404 33.02 -4.09 11.94
N SER A 405 34.33 -4.17 11.69
CA SER A 405 35.15 -3.06 11.19
C SER A 405 34.54 -2.38 9.96
N LYS A 406 34.01 -3.13 8.98
CA LYS A 406 33.34 -2.58 7.79
C LYS A 406 32.28 -1.53 8.14
N LEU A 407 31.47 -1.80 9.18
CA LEU A 407 30.42 -0.90 9.64
C LEU A 407 30.99 0.31 10.38
N GLN A 408 32.06 0.12 11.16
CA GLN A 408 32.77 1.22 11.81
C GLN A 408 33.47 2.14 10.79
N ASP A 409 33.99 1.60 9.69
CA ASP A 409 34.63 2.35 8.61
C ASP A 409 33.61 3.13 7.78
N PHE A 410 32.44 2.54 7.47
CA PHE A 410 31.31 3.30 6.91
C PHE A 410 30.88 4.44 7.85
N LEU A 411 30.69 4.18 9.15
CA LEU A 411 30.33 5.19 10.14
C LEU A 411 31.36 6.34 10.28
N LYS A 412 32.63 6.12 9.89
CA LYS A 412 33.70 7.13 9.88
C LYS A 412 33.83 7.87 8.54
N GLY A 413 33.20 7.39 7.48
CA GLY A 413 33.36 7.92 6.12
C GLY A 413 34.55 7.34 5.35
N ASN A 414 35.19 6.29 5.88
CA ASN A 414 36.26 5.54 5.23
C ASN A 414 35.74 4.64 4.10
N ALA A 415 34.44 4.29 4.12
CA ALA A 415 33.78 3.47 3.11
C ALA A 415 32.55 4.20 2.52
N ILE A 416 32.34 4.05 1.21
CA ILE A 416 31.28 4.74 0.45
C ILE A 416 29.94 4.00 0.51
N GLN A 417 29.96 2.66 0.58
CA GLN A 417 28.76 1.83 0.58
C GLN A 417 28.43 1.28 1.97
N ILE A 418 27.14 1.27 2.31
CA ILE A 418 26.61 0.66 3.54
C ILE A 418 26.85 -0.86 3.50
N PRO A 419 27.51 -1.48 4.51
CA PRO A 419 27.68 -2.93 4.58
C PRO A 419 26.36 -3.62 4.96
N ARG A 420 25.52 -3.87 3.95
CA ARG A 420 24.19 -4.48 4.08
C ARG A 420 24.25 -5.90 4.66
N ASP A 421 25.32 -6.64 4.34
CA ASP A 421 25.68 -7.96 4.90
C ASP A 421 25.80 -7.93 6.43
N VAL A 422 26.59 -6.99 6.96
CA VAL A 422 26.82 -6.82 8.40
C VAL A 422 25.54 -6.34 9.10
N LEU A 423 24.79 -5.41 8.50
CA LEU A 423 23.53 -4.92 9.08
C LEU A 423 22.44 -5.99 9.11
N GLN A 424 22.34 -6.85 8.09
CA GLN A 424 21.40 -7.97 8.08
C GLN A 424 21.75 -9.00 9.16
N ALA A 425 23.04 -9.35 9.31
CA ALA A 425 23.51 -10.24 10.37
C ALA A 425 23.15 -9.70 11.77
N LEU A 426 23.42 -8.42 12.02
CA LEU A 426 23.09 -7.77 13.28
C LEU A 426 21.57 -7.69 13.53
N ASP A 427 20.75 -7.42 12.51
CA ASP A 427 19.28 -7.38 12.66
C ASP A 427 18.71 -8.77 13.00
N VAL A 428 19.26 -9.85 12.44
CA VAL A 428 18.93 -11.24 12.80
C VAL A 428 19.39 -11.57 14.22
N VAL A 429 20.62 -11.23 14.61
CA VAL A 429 21.17 -11.43 15.97
C VAL A 429 20.30 -10.76 17.04
N MET A 430 19.93 -9.49 16.83
CA MET A 430 19.06 -8.72 17.72
C MET A 430 17.67 -9.36 17.91
N LYS A 431 17.15 -10.07 16.90
CA LYS A 431 15.80 -10.62 16.89
C LYS A 431 15.73 -12.10 17.27
N ALA A 432 16.78 -12.88 17.01
CA ALA A 432 16.76 -14.34 17.06
C ALA A 432 16.16 -14.91 18.36
N ASN A 433 16.65 -14.44 19.50
CA ASN A 433 16.26 -14.98 20.80
C ASN A 433 14.86 -14.50 21.24
N LEU A 434 14.39 -13.34 20.75
CA LEU A 434 13.04 -12.83 21.04
C LEU A 434 11.94 -13.65 20.34
N PHE A 435 12.25 -14.35 19.24
CA PHE A 435 11.29 -15.20 18.53
C PHE A 435 10.81 -16.43 19.35
N ARG A 436 11.56 -16.82 20.39
CA ARG A 436 11.15 -17.88 21.33
C ARG A 436 9.95 -17.43 22.17
N GLU A 437 10.03 -16.22 22.73
CA GLU A 437 9.00 -15.65 23.60
C GLU A 437 7.86 -14.96 22.83
N LYS A 438 8.15 -14.42 21.63
CA LYS A 438 7.26 -13.54 20.88
C LYS A 438 6.94 -14.09 19.48
N VAL A 439 5.72 -13.86 19.03
CA VAL A 439 5.23 -14.23 17.69
C VAL A 439 5.70 -13.18 16.66
N PRO A 440 6.51 -13.55 15.66
CA PRO A 440 6.88 -12.64 14.58
C PRO A 440 5.73 -12.48 13.57
N VAL A 441 5.42 -11.23 13.19
CA VAL A 441 4.48 -10.91 12.11
C VAL A 441 5.04 -9.75 11.28
N GLY A 442 5.64 -10.09 10.13
CA GLY A 442 6.42 -9.15 9.33
C GLY A 442 7.60 -8.60 10.15
N ARG A 443 7.81 -7.28 10.12
CA ARG A 443 8.85 -6.60 10.93
C ARG A 443 8.46 -6.35 12.40
N GLY A 444 7.42 -7.03 12.92
CA GLY A 444 6.92 -6.83 14.28
C GLY A 444 6.98 -8.09 15.16
N LEU A 445 7.18 -7.89 16.46
CA LEU A 445 7.20 -8.92 17.50
C LEU A 445 6.06 -8.68 18.50
N TYR A 446 5.25 -9.71 18.74
CA TYR A 446 4.07 -9.62 19.61
C TYR A 446 4.14 -10.68 20.72
N PRO A 447 3.77 -10.38 21.97
CA PRO A 447 3.76 -11.39 23.04
C PRO A 447 2.81 -12.54 22.71
N ARG A 448 3.07 -13.73 23.26
CA ARG A 448 2.17 -14.89 23.09
C ARG A 448 0.84 -14.74 23.86
N VAL A 449 0.71 -13.78 24.77
CA VAL A 449 -0.49 -13.53 25.59
C VAL A 449 -0.91 -12.05 25.49
N HIS A 450 -2.22 -11.79 25.47
CA HIS A 450 -2.80 -10.44 25.44
C HIS A 450 -3.05 -9.89 26.85
N ARG A 451 -3.08 -8.56 27.02
CA ARG A 451 -3.55 -7.94 28.27
C ARG A 451 -5.09 -8.07 28.35
N LYS A 452 -5.66 -8.31 29.53
CA LYS A 452 -7.11 -8.60 29.68
C LYS A 452 -7.99 -7.46 29.18
N GLU A 453 -7.54 -6.23 29.38
CA GLU A 453 -8.18 -5.01 28.90
C GLU A 453 -8.17 -4.85 27.36
N ASP A 454 -7.34 -5.61 26.64
CA ASP A 454 -7.19 -5.54 25.18
C ASP A 454 -8.05 -6.57 24.41
N ASP A 455 -8.87 -7.36 25.11
CA ASP A 455 -9.83 -8.29 24.50
C ASP A 455 -10.79 -7.54 23.54
N LEU A 456 -10.98 -8.04 22.32
CA LEU A 456 -11.87 -7.47 21.30
C LEU A 456 -13.18 -8.26 21.16
N HIS A 457 -13.32 -9.36 21.91
CA HIS A 457 -14.39 -10.35 21.86
C HIS A 457 -14.48 -11.08 20.50
N GLY A 458 -15.40 -12.05 20.40
CA GLY A 458 -15.56 -12.91 19.22
C GLY A 458 -14.35 -13.80 18.96
N GLY A 459 -13.60 -14.19 20.01
CA GLY A 459 -12.38 -14.97 19.88
C GLY A 459 -11.14 -14.19 19.45
N VAL A 460 -11.17 -12.85 19.48
CA VAL A 460 -10.07 -11.97 19.04
C VAL A 460 -9.63 -11.06 20.18
N ALA A 461 -8.33 -10.82 20.31
CA ALA A 461 -7.77 -9.77 21.17
C ALA A 461 -6.76 -8.90 20.39
N ALA A 462 -6.52 -7.69 20.87
CA ALA A 462 -5.40 -6.86 20.41
C ALA A 462 -4.14 -7.24 21.18
N PHE A 463 -3.04 -7.42 20.47
CA PHE A 463 -1.73 -7.70 21.06
C PHE A 463 -0.84 -6.48 20.85
N ARG A 464 -0.36 -5.91 21.97
CA ARG A 464 0.61 -4.81 22.00
C ARG A 464 2.01 -5.38 21.85
N GLY A 465 2.78 -4.90 20.89
CA GLY A 465 4.12 -5.39 20.58
C GLY A 465 5.02 -4.31 19.97
N SER A 466 6.22 -4.70 19.59
CA SER A 466 7.24 -3.84 19.00
C SER A 466 7.33 -4.04 17.48
N GLN A 467 7.74 -2.99 16.77
CA GLN A 467 8.31 -3.07 15.43
C GLN A 467 9.73 -2.54 15.51
N GLN A 468 10.71 -3.32 15.10
CA GLN A 468 12.13 -2.95 15.24
C GLN A 468 12.96 -3.20 13.99
N SER A 469 13.92 -2.30 13.78
CA SER A 469 14.89 -2.31 12.69
C SER A 469 16.15 -1.56 13.12
N LEU A 470 17.33 -2.10 12.80
CA LEU A 470 18.55 -1.32 12.87
C LEU A 470 18.55 -0.18 11.83
N LYS A 471 19.21 0.92 12.17
CA LYS A 471 19.49 2.07 11.30
C LYS A 471 20.92 2.53 11.53
N VAL A 472 21.61 2.93 10.46
CA VAL A 472 22.83 3.73 10.54
C VAL A 472 22.42 5.20 10.62
N THR A 473 23.10 5.97 11.47
CA THR A 473 22.93 7.42 11.56
C THR A 473 24.27 8.12 11.77
N SER A 474 24.29 9.45 11.64
CA SER A 474 25.47 10.28 11.92
C SER A 474 25.97 10.21 13.39
N ASN A 475 25.25 9.53 14.27
CA ASN A 475 25.61 9.29 15.68
C ASN A 475 25.91 7.80 15.98
N GLY A 476 26.09 6.97 14.96
CA GLY A 476 26.42 5.55 15.09
C GLY A 476 25.33 4.60 14.60
N LEU A 477 25.39 3.35 15.06
CA LEU A 477 24.32 2.36 14.85
C LEU A 477 23.23 2.58 15.91
N VAL A 478 21.96 2.52 15.50
CA VAL A 478 20.81 2.62 16.41
C VAL A 478 19.75 1.58 16.09
N MET A 479 19.04 1.10 17.12
CA MET A 479 17.83 0.30 17.00
C MET A 479 16.62 1.24 17.02
N CYS A 480 15.89 1.37 15.91
CA CYS A 480 14.62 2.08 15.91
C CYS A 480 13.49 1.13 16.30
N LEU A 481 12.90 1.34 17.48
CA LEU A 481 11.83 0.49 18.06
C LEU A 481 10.55 1.32 18.22
N ASP A 482 9.44 0.85 17.64
CA ASP A 482 8.15 1.55 17.63
C ASP A 482 7.00 0.66 18.14
N TYR A 483 6.03 1.26 18.82
CA TYR A 483 4.87 0.54 19.37
C TYR A 483 3.88 0.13 18.27
N SER A 484 3.37 -1.11 18.33
CA SER A 484 2.41 -1.64 17.36
C SER A 484 1.27 -2.42 18.03
N ALA A 485 0.07 -2.32 17.46
CA ALA A 485 -1.12 -3.06 17.89
C ALA A 485 -1.73 -3.86 16.72
N VAL A 486 -1.80 -5.19 16.88
CA VAL A 486 -2.29 -6.13 15.87
C VAL A 486 -3.28 -7.10 16.51
N PRO A 487 -4.42 -7.40 15.88
CA PRO A 487 -5.37 -8.38 16.39
C PRO A 487 -4.90 -9.81 16.07
N PHE A 488 -5.03 -10.72 17.02
CA PHE A 488 -4.83 -12.15 16.83
C PHE A 488 -6.02 -12.92 17.41
N ARG A 489 -6.20 -14.16 16.94
CA ARG A 489 -7.16 -15.10 17.51
C ARG A 489 -6.66 -15.61 18.86
N LYS A 490 -7.51 -15.55 19.90
CA LYS A 490 -7.20 -15.94 21.28
C LYS A 490 -7.11 -17.47 21.40
N ARG A 491 -6.18 -17.99 22.23
CA ARG A 491 -6.22 -19.37 22.70
C ARG A 491 -7.20 -19.49 23.86
N MET A 492 -8.32 -20.16 23.63
CA MET A 492 -9.42 -20.30 24.58
C MET A 492 -10.17 -21.62 24.37
N PRO A 493 -10.88 -22.16 25.37
CA PRO A 493 -11.76 -23.32 25.17
C PRO A 493 -12.77 -23.07 24.05
N VAL A 494 -13.03 -24.08 23.22
CA VAL A 494 -13.96 -23.93 22.09
C VAL A 494 -15.36 -23.52 22.56
N PHE A 495 -15.81 -24.01 23.71
CA PHE A 495 -17.10 -23.62 24.29
C PHE A 495 -17.19 -22.11 24.62
N ASP A 496 -16.14 -21.52 25.20
CA ASP A 496 -16.16 -20.08 25.54
C ASP A 496 -16.05 -19.20 24.29
N PHE A 497 -15.35 -19.67 23.25
CA PHE A 497 -15.38 -19.04 21.92
C PHE A 497 -16.81 -19.02 21.34
N LEU A 498 -17.57 -20.11 21.49
CA LEU A 498 -18.95 -20.18 21.01
C LEU A 498 -19.89 -19.23 21.79
N LYS A 499 -19.70 -19.05 23.11
CA LYS A 499 -20.43 -18.03 23.89
C LYS A 499 -20.16 -16.60 23.38
N GLU A 500 -18.91 -16.28 23.04
CA GLU A 500 -18.55 -14.97 22.50
C GLU A 500 -19.13 -14.72 21.10
N CYS A 501 -19.28 -15.75 20.28
CA CYS A 501 -19.69 -15.64 18.88
C CYS A 501 -21.20 -15.82 18.64
N ILE A 502 -21.92 -16.57 19.48
CA ILE A 502 -23.30 -17.00 19.22
C ILE A 502 -24.22 -16.53 20.35
N GLN A 503 -24.98 -15.47 20.09
CA GLN A 503 -26.00 -14.96 20.99
C GLN A 503 -27.10 -16.01 21.22
N GLY A 504 -27.06 -16.67 22.36
CA GLY A 504 -28.00 -17.73 22.74
C GLY A 504 -27.33 -18.86 23.51
N ILE A 505 -26.06 -19.17 23.21
CA ILE A 505 -25.29 -20.18 23.95
C ILE A 505 -24.88 -19.63 25.31
N ARG A 506 -25.36 -20.26 26.38
CA ARG A 506 -24.97 -20.00 27.77
C ARG A 506 -24.34 -21.24 28.39
N GLU A 507 -24.97 -22.39 28.16
CA GLU A 507 -24.53 -23.71 28.63
C GLU A 507 -24.08 -24.58 27.45
N VAL A 508 -23.33 -25.64 27.74
CA VAL A 508 -22.80 -26.51 26.67
C VAL A 508 -23.94 -27.14 25.88
N ASN A 509 -25.03 -27.52 26.55
CA ASN A 509 -26.20 -28.17 25.96
C ASN A 509 -26.91 -27.29 24.90
N ASP A 510 -26.74 -25.96 24.92
CA ASP A 510 -27.30 -25.08 23.88
C ASP A 510 -26.69 -25.36 22.49
N ILE A 511 -25.49 -25.96 22.42
CA ILE A 511 -24.78 -26.26 21.16
C ILE A 511 -25.62 -27.10 20.20
N GLU A 512 -26.44 -28.02 20.71
CA GLU A 512 -27.36 -28.84 19.90
C GLU A 512 -28.33 -27.96 19.10
N ARG A 513 -28.96 -26.98 19.76
CA ARG A 513 -29.92 -26.03 19.18
C ARG A 513 -29.28 -25.08 18.18
N PHE A 514 -27.98 -24.82 18.31
CA PHE A 514 -27.24 -23.86 17.49
C PHE A 514 -26.24 -24.50 16.50
N GLY A 515 -26.30 -25.82 16.27
CA GLY A 515 -25.30 -26.59 15.51
C GLY A 515 -24.86 -25.97 14.17
N ASN A 516 -25.80 -25.46 13.36
CA ASN A 516 -25.50 -24.78 12.09
C ASN A 516 -24.69 -23.47 12.26
N GLN A 517 -24.89 -22.74 13.36
CA GLN A 517 -24.11 -21.54 13.69
C GLN A 517 -22.74 -21.92 14.27
N VAL A 518 -22.71 -22.98 15.10
CA VAL A 518 -21.49 -23.54 15.70
C VAL A 518 -20.52 -24.01 14.62
N ILE A 519 -20.97 -24.80 13.63
CA ILE A 519 -20.09 -25.23 12.55
C ILE A 519 -19.66 -24.05 11.64
N ARG A 520 -20.53 -23.07 11.39
CA ARG A 520 -20.17 -21.85 10.65
C ARG A 520 -19.10 -21.02 11.36
N ALA A 521 -19.07 -21.03 12.69
CA ALA A 521 -18.05 -20.35 13.49
C ALA A 521 -16.73 -21.11 13.59
N LEU A 522 -16.74 -22.45 13.51
CA LEU A 522 -15.57 -23.30 13.77
C LEU A 522 -14.90 -23.91 12.53
N LYS A 523 -15.63 -24.15 11.43
CA LYS A 523 -15.11 -24.90 10.28
C LYS A 523 -13.86 -24.21 9.68
N GLY A 524 -12.79 -24.98 9.51
CA GLY A 524 -11.49 -24.47 9.02
C GLY A 524 -10.61 -23.82 10.09
N LEU A 525 -11.08 -23.61 11.33
CA LEU A 525 -10.23 -23.17 12.43
C LEU A 525 -9.37 -24.34 12.96
N LYS A 526 -8.19 -24.00 13.51
CA LYS A 526 -7.31 -24.97 14.17
C LYS A 526 -7.58 -25.06 15.67
N VAL A 527 -7.61 -26.27 16.21
CA VAL A 527 -7.72 -26.56 17.65
C VAL A 527 -6.60 -27.49 18.11
N GLY A 528 -6.15 -27.30 19.35
CA GLY A 528 -5.41 -28.31 20.11
C GLY A 528 -6.36 -29.10 21.02
N VAL A 529 -5.89 -30.22 21.56
CA VAL A 529 -6.68 -31.10 22.44
C VAL A 529 -6.06 -31.24 23.82
N ILE A 530 -6.87 -31.35 24.87
CA ILE A 530 -6.40 -31.40 26.28
C ILE A 530 -6.63 -32.74 26.99
N HIS A 531 -7.20 -33.74 26.30
CA HIS A 531 -7.34 -35.09 26.86
C HIS A 531 -5.99 -35.84 26.96
N ARG A 532 -5.00 -35.46 26.14
CA ARG A 532 -3.64 -36.02 26.10
C ARG A 532 -2.58 -34.93 25.96
N ARG A 533 -1.34 -35.18 26.40
CA ARG A 533 -0.21 -34.27 26.20
C ARG A 533 0.22 -34.31 24.72
N THR A 534 -0.06 -33.25 23.96
CA THR A 534 0.38 -33.12 22.56
C THR A 534 0.40 -31.66 22.10
N ASN A 535 1.36 -31.31 21.24
CA ASN A 535 1.40 -30.01 20.55
C ASN A 535 0.65 -30.04 19.20
N GLN A 536 0.12 -31.20 18.79
CA GLN A 536 -0.52 -31.37 17.49
C GLN A 536 -1.81 -30.53 17.37
N LYS A 537 -1.89 -29.76 16.29
CA LYS A 537 -3.05 -28.91 15.94
C LYS A 537 -3.87 -29.56 14.83
N TYR A 538 -5.19 -29.66 15.03
CA TYR A 538 -6.14 -30.27 14.10
C TYR A 538 -7.03 -29.19 13.47
N THR A 539 -7.52 -29.42 12.27
CA THR A 539 -8.49 -28.51 11.62
C THR A 539 -9.91 -29.02 11.86
N VAL A 540 -10.83 -28.16 12.27
CA VAL A 540 -12.23 -28.55 12.47
C VAL A 540 -12.93 -28.67 11.11
N CYS A 541 -13.33 -29.88 10.75
CA CYS A 541 -13.97 -30.17 9.45
C CYS A 541 -15.51 -30.23 9.53
N GLY A 542 -16.04 -30.65 10.68
CA GLY A 542 -17.47 -30.88 10.90
C GLY A 542 -17.83 -30.96 12.39
N LEU A 543 -19.12 -31.16 12.67
CA LEU A 543 -19.61 -31.74 13.91
C LEU A 543 -19.91 -33.23 13.67
N SER A 544 -20.09 -34.02 14.73
CA SER A 544 -20.69 -35.36 14.61
C SER A 544 -22.20 -35.27 14.34
N GLU A 545 -22.73 -36.24 13.59
CA GLU A 545 -24.17 -36.34 13.29
C GLU A 545 -25.01 -36.72 14.51
N LYS A 546 -24.42 -37.48 15.45
CA LYS A 546 -25.04 -37.91 16.71
C LYS A 546 -24.42 -37.19 17.91
N ALA A 547 -25.14 -37.18 19.03
CA ALA A 547 -24.64 -36.73 20.32
C ALA A 547 -23.52 -37.65 20.85
N THR A 548 -22.65 -37.13 21.71
CA THR A 548 -21.43 -37.82 22.16
C THR A 548 -21.67 -39.16 22.87
N ARG A 549 -22.80 -39.32 23.57
CA ARG A 549 -23.24 -40.60 24.18
C ARG A 549 -23.62 -41.68 23.16
N ASP A 550 -23.99 -41.27 21.94
CA ASP A 550 -24.56 -42.10 20.87
C ASP A 550 -23.51 -42.40 19.78
N LEU A 551 -22.24 -42.14 20.06
CA LEU A 551 -21.09 -42.38 19.17
C LEU A 551 -20.27 -43.61 19.61
N SER A 552 -20.02 -44.50 18.65
CA SER A 552 -19.04 -45.58 18.74
C SER A 552 -18.11 -45.55 17.53
N PHE A 553 -17.01 -46.29 17.60
CA PHE A 553 -16.11 -46.52 16.46
C PHE A 553 -15.38 -47.86 16.60
N VAL A 554 -14.85 -48.37 15.49
CA VAL A 554 -14.01 -49.58 15.49
C VAL A 554 -12.61 -49.23 15.97
N LEU A 555 -12.17 -49.85 17.06
CA LEU A 555 -10.84 -49.75 17.62
C LEU A 555 -9.95 -50.86 17.05
N GLU A 556 -9.22 -50.53 15.99
CA GLU A 556 -8.17 -51.38 15.41
C GLU A 556 -6.93 -51.40 16.34
N ASP A 557 -6.38 -52.58 16.61
CA ASP A 557 -5.09 -52.71 17.29
C ASP A 557 -3.94 -52.43 16.31
N LEU A 558 -3.03 -51.53 16.70
CA LEU A 558 -1.87 -51.15 15.89
C LEU A 558 -0.81 -52.26 15.81
N GLU A 559 -0.83 -53.22 16.73
CA GLU A 559 0.04 -54.40 16.70
C GLU A 559 -0.63 -55.63 16.05
N GLY A 560 -1.91 -55.54 15.67
CA GLY A 560 -2.65 -56.62 15.03
C GLY A 560 -2.89 -57.87 15.89
N LYS A 561 -2.77 -57.75 17.22
CA LYS A 561 -2.87 -58.88 18.19
C LYS A 561 -4.29 -59.08 18.75
N LYS A 562 -5.22 -58.19 18.43
CA LYS A 562 -6.65 -58.29 18.79
C LYS A 562 -7.53 -58.03 17.57
N GLU A 563 -8.70 -58.67 17.54
CA GLU A 563 -9.73 -58.36 16.57
C GLU A 563 -10.28 -56.93 16.77
N PRO A 564 -10.79 -56.26 15.71
CA PRO A 564 -11.26 -54.87 15.82
C PRO A 564 -12.54 -54.76 16.66
N GLU A 565 -12.46 -54.07 17.81
CA GLU A 565 -13.55 -53.97 18.78
C GLU A 565 -14.41 -52.71 18.56
N VAL A 566 -15.74 -52.80 18.62
CA VAL A 566 -16.63 -51.63 18.54
C VAL A 566 -16.77 -51.01 19.93
N ILE A 567 -16.05 -49.92 20.19
CA ILE A 567 -16.05 -49.23 21.49
C ILE A 567 -16.89 -47.94 21.45
N MET A 568 -17.60 -47.65 22.54
CA MET A 568 -18.29 -46.36 22.73
C MET A 568 -17.28 -45.24 23.00
N LEU A 569 -17.53 -44.06 22.44
CA LEU A 569 -16.61 -42.92 22.55
C LEU A 569 -16.44 -42.45 24.01
N THR A 570 -17.48 -42.56 24.84
CA THR A 570 -17.44 -42.27 26.29
C THR A 570 -16.50 -43.19 27.06
N ASP A 571 -16.38 -44.44 26.60
CA ASP A 571 -15.72 -45.52 27.32
C ASP A 571 -14.25 -45.54 26.94
N TYR A 572 -13.95 -45.41 25.65
CA TYR A 572 -12.62 -45.14 25.12
C TYR A 572 -11.91 -43.95 25.80
N PHE A 573 -12.62 -42.83 26.01
CA PHE A 573 -12.03 -41.66 26.68
C PHE A 573 -11.81 -41.86 28.18
N ARG A 574 -12.69 -42.61 28.85
CA ARG A 574 -12.55 -43.00 30.25
C ARG A 574 -11.36 -43.93 30.45
N GLU A 575 -11.30 -45.02 29.70
CA GLU A 575 -10.33 -46.11 29.88
C GLU A 575 -8.93 -45.77 29.38
N LYS A 576 -8.82 -45.17 28.18
CA LYS A 576 -7.49 -44.89 27.57
C LYS A 576 -6.82 -43.62 28.10
N TRP A 577 -7.59 -42.65 28.57
CA TRP A 577 -7.07 -41.32 28.96
C TRP A 577 -7.44 -40.87 30.38
N GLY A 578 -8.24 -41.65 31.12
CA GLY A 578 -8.75 -41.23 32.44
C GLY A 578 -9.65 -39.99 32.36
N LYS A 579 -10.38 -39.81 31.24
CA LYS A 579 -11.21 -38.62 30.98
C LYS A 579 -12.68 -38.99 30.88
N GLU A 580 -13.42 -38.79 31.97
CA GLU A 580 -14.88 -38.79 31.88
C GLU A 580 -15.37 -37.56 31.09
N ILE A 581 -16.17 -37.82 30.05
CA ILE A 581 -16.92 -36.82 29.29
C ILE A 581 -18.11 -36.37 30.13
N LYS A 582 -18.24 -35.08 30.41
CA LYS A 582 -19.39 -34.53 31.15
C LYS A 582 -20.56 -34.24 30.23
N HIS A 583 -20.28 -33.66 29.06
CA HIS A 583 -21.30 -33.15 28.16
C HIS A 583 -21.69 -34.19 27.10
N LYS A 584 -22.18 -35.34 27.59
CA LYS A 584 -22.52 -36.53 26.78
C LYS A 584 -23.67 -36.26 25.77
N GLY A 585 -24.48 -35.23 25.99
CA GLY A 585 -25.65 -34.89 25.15
C GLY A 585 -25.37 -34.03 23.91
N VAL A 586 -24.17 -33.47 23.71
CA VAL A 586 -23.86 -32.61 22.56
C VAL A 586 -23.02 -33.32 21.50
N PRO A 587 -22.99 -32.87 20.24
CA PRO A 587 -22.07 -33.43 19.24
C PRO A 587 -20.59 -33.14 19.55
N CYS A 588 -19.71 -34.02 19.06
CA CYS A 588 -18.26 -33.83 19.03
C CYS A 588 -17.84 -32.92 17.86
N LEU A 589 -16.60 -32.39 17.91
CA LEU A 589 -15.94 -31.87 16.71
C LEU A 589 -15.38 -33.03 15.89
N ASN A 590 -15.56 -33.01 14.57
CA ASN A 590 -14.79 -33.86 13.67
C ASN A 590 -13.47 -33.16 13.30
N LEU A 591 -12.37 -33.71 13.81
CA LEU A 591 -10.99 -33.27 13.60
C LEU A 591 -10.24 -34.12 12.56
N GLY A 592 -10.96 -35.00 11.85
CA GLY A 592 -10.46 -35.85 10.78
C GLY A 592 -10.92 -35.36 9.41
N ASN A 593 -11.04 -36.27 8.45
CA ASN A 593 -11.66 -35.99 7.15
C ASN A 593 -12.97 -36.78 6.99
N SER A 594 -13.71 -36.55 5.90
CA SER A 594 -15.01 -37.19 5.67
C SER A 594 -14.96 -38.71 5.47
N LYS A 595 -13.79 -39.29 5.18
CA LYS A 595 -13.58 -40.74 4.99
C LYS A 595 -13.02 -41.43 6.23
N LYS A 596 -12.21 -40.73 7.04
CA LYS A 596 -11.70 -41.18 8.35
C LYS A 596 -11.96 -40.08 9.38
N PRO A 597 -13.16 -40.06 10.01
CA PRO A 597 -13.50 -39.06 11.03
C PRO A 597 -12.66 -39.25 12.30
N ASN A 598 -12.48 -38.17 13.06
CA ASN A 598 -11.81 -38.18 14.35
C ASN A 598 -12.62 -37.32 15.32
N TYR A 599 -13.52 -37.97 16.06
CA TYR A 599 -14.47 -37.28 16.95
C TYR A 599 -13.83 -36.97 18.29
N VAL A 600 -13.77 -35.69 18.66
CA VAL A 600 -13.29 -35.24 19.97
C VAL A 600 -14.36 -34.36 20.63
N PRO A 601 -14.71 -34.60 21.91
CA PRO A 601 -15.65 -33.77 22.66
C PRO A 601 -15.24 -32.30 22.70
N ILE A 602 -16.22 -31.41 22.59
CA ILE A 602 -15.99 -29.95 22.55
C ILE A 602 -15.30 -29.45 23.83
N GLU A 603 -15.60 -30.06 24.98
CA GLU A 603 -14.96 -29.76 26.28
C GLU A 603 -13.46 -30.10 26.33
N PHE A 604 -12.95 -30.95 25.41
CA PHE A 604 -11.54 -31.30 25.32
C PHE A 604 -10.79 -30.57 24.19
N CYS A 605 -11.41 -29.55 23.57
CA CYS A 605 -10.86 -28.78 22.46
C CYS A 605 -10.56 -27.31 22.85
N ILE A 606 -9.37 -26.83 22.51
CA ILE A 606 -8.93 -25.44 22.72
C ILE A 606 -8.55 -24.83 21.38
N LEU A 607 -9.07 -23.62 21.10
CA LEU A 607 -8.77 -22.85 19.89
C LEU A 607 -7.27 -22.48 19.83
N SER A 608 -6.66 -22.57 18.65
CA SER A 608 -5.21 -22.36 18.48
C SER A 608 -4.82 -20.89 18.40
N GLU A 609 -3.78 -20.52 19.16
CA GLU A 609 -2.94 -19.35 18.89
C GLU A 609 -1.91 -19.67 17.80
N ASP A 610 -1.93 -18.87 16.73
CA ASP A 610 -0.88 -18.79 15.69
C ASP A 610 -1.12 -17.64 14.70
N LYS A 611 -2.38 -17.38 14.30
CA LYS A 611 -2.69 -16.43 13.21
C LYS A 611 -3.16 -15.04 13.67
N ARG A 612 -2.51 -14.02 13.11
CA ARG A 612 -3.02 -12.64 12.99
C ARG A 612 -4.43 -12.69 12.37
N PHE A 613 -5.34 -11.92 12.94
CA PHE A 613 -6.70 -11.77 12.42
C PHE A 613 -6.72 -10.65 11.35
N PRO A 614 -7.44 -10.81 10.22
CA PRO A 614 -7.59 -9.74 9.24
C PRO A 614 -8.33 -8.54 9.86
N LYS A 615 -7.75 -7.33 9.77
CA LYS A 615 -8.36 -6.12 10.39
C LYS A 615 -9.70 -5.76 9.72
N GLU A 616 -9.89 -6.26 8.50
CA GLU A 616 -11.00 -6.08 7.58
C GLU A 616 -12.21 -6.94 7.98
N GLN A 617 -11.97 -8.06 8.68
CA GLN A 617 -13.00 -8.97 9.21
C GLN A 617 -13.46 -8.60 10.62
N LEU A 618 -12.91 -7.54 11.23
CA LEU A 618 -13.28 -7.14 12.59
C LEU A 618 -14.67 -6.51 12.63
N GLY A 619 -15.47 -6.94 13.59
CA GLY A 619 -16.68 -6.21 13.98
C GLY A 619 -16.37 -4.78 14.42
N LYS A 620 -17.34 -3.89 14.23
CA LYS A 620 -17.25 -2.43 14.48
C LYS A 620 -16.48 -2.04 15.74
N GLU A 621 -16.87 -2.64 16.85
CA GLU A 621 -16.40 -2.25 18.18
C GLU A 621 -14.98 -2.76 18.44
N ALA A 622 -14.67 -3.96 17.95
CA ALA A 622 -13.30 -4.49 17.89
C ALA A 622 -12.39 -3.60 17.04
N ALA A 623 -12.86 -3.15 15.86
CA ALA A 623 -12.12 -2.24 14.99
C ALA A 623 -11.93 -0.85 15.62
N ARG A 624 -12.95 -0.32 16.34
CA ARG A 624 -12.87 0.93 17.10
C ARG A 624 -11.83 0.84 18.21
N LYS A 625 -11.92 -0.18 19.07
CA LYS A 625 -11.01 -0.42 20.19
C LYS A 625 -9.57 -0.66 19.72
N LEU A 626 -9.36 -1.49 18.68
CA LEU A 626 -8.04 -1.68 18.07
C LEU A 626 -7.46 -0.37 17.49
N LYS A 627 -8.29 0.48 16.89
CA LYS A 627 -7.87 1.79 16.37
C LYS A 627 -7.43 2.72 17.51
N GLU A 628 -8.16 2.74 18.63
CA GLU A 628 -7.80 3.54 19.81
C GLU A 628 -6.49 3.06 20.44
N LEU A 629 -6.30 1.74 20.57
CA LEU A 629 -5.01 1.15 20.96
C LEU A 629 -3.88 1.50 19.97
N SER A 630 -4.16 1.54 18.67
CA SER A 630 -3.16 1.90 17.64
C SER A 630 -2.77 3.39 17.65
N LEU A 631 -3.66 4.27 18.13
CA LEU A 631 -3.53 5.74 18.07
C LEU A 631 -3.18 6.36 19.44
N LEU A 632 -2.26 5.74 20.18
CA LEU A 632 -1.70 6.32 21.40
C LEU A 632 -1.19 7.75 21.15
N ASN A 633 -1.47 8.65 22.10
CA ASN A 633 -0.88 9.99 22.14
C ASN A 633 0.65 9.90 22.37
N PRO A 634 1.43 10.98 22.14
CA PRO A 634 2.89 10.97 22.24
C PRO A 634 3.41 10.33 23.53
N ASN A 635 3.03 10.86 24.69
CA ASN A 635 3.54 10.42 26.00
C ASN A 635 3.15 8.97 26.33
N CYS A 636 1.96 8.52 25.94
CA CYS A 636 1.57 7.10 26.10
C CYS A 636 2.35 6.18 25.16
N ARG A 637 2.65 6.61 23.92
CA ARG A 637 3.44 5.84 22.97
C ARG A 637 4.90 5.78 23.38
N GLU A 638 5.48 6.91 23.77
CA GLU A 638 6.82 7.06 24.32
C GLU A 638 7.06 6.11 25.50
N ARG A 639 6.14 6.12 26.47
CA ARG A 639 6.16 5.22 27.63
C ARG A 639 6.00 3.74 27.27
N GLU A 640 5.10 3.38 26.35
CA GLU A 640 4.98 1.96 25.93
C GLU A 640 6.22 1.51 25.12
N ILE A 641 6.88 2.40 24.35
CA ILE A 641 8.17 2.11 23.69
C ILE A 641 9.29 1.94 24.73
N HIS A 642 9.38 2.83 25.72
CA HIS A 642 10.32 2.75 26.84
C HIS A 642 10.16 1.44 27.62
N ASN A 643 8.92 1.02 27.89
CA ASN A 643 8.64 -0.26 28.53
C ASN A 643 9.05 -1.44 27.63
N LEU A 644 8.74 -1.40 26.32
CA LEU A 644 9.11 -2.46 25.38
C LEU A 644 10.63 -2.69 25.30
N VAL A 645 11.45 -1.63 25.22
CA VAL A 645 12.92 -1.80 25.18
C VAL A 645 13.46 -2.35 26.51
N HIS A 646 12.94 -1.91 27.66
CA HIS A 646 13.33 -2.47 28.96
C HIS A 646 12.87 -3.92 29.12
N ASP A 647 11.71 -4.28 28.57
CA ASP A 647 11.20 -5.64 28.64
C ASP A 647 11.97 -6.63 27.77
N GLU A 648 12.54 -6.17 26.65
CA GLU A 648 13.30 -6.96 25.68
C GLU A 648 14.82 -6.99 25.98
N TYR A 649 15.41 -5.85 26.35
CA TYR A 649 16.86 -5.62 26.32
C TYR A 649 17.49 -5.04 27.60
N ALA A 650 16.76 -4.91 28.71
CA ALA A 650 17.40 -4.56 29.99
C ALA A 650 18.36 -5.69 30.48
N PRO A 651 19.37 -5.38 31.32
CA PRO A 651 20.28 -6.39 31.87
C PRO A 651 19.54 -7.58 32.50
N GLY A 652 19.96 -8.80 32.16
CA GLY A 652 19.33 -10.04 32.61
C GLY A 652 18.12 -10.50 31.77
N LYS A 653 17.61 -9.69 30.84
CA LYS A 653 16.59 -10.13 29.86
C LYS A 653 17.22 -11.00 28.76
N ASN A 654 16.43 -11.92 28.20
CA ASN A 654 16.90 -12.86 27.19
C ASN A 654 17.36 -12.21 25.87
N GLY A 655 16.80 -11.04 25.49
CA GLY A 655 17.32 -10.26 24.36
C GLY A 655 18.73 -9.72 24.65
N ALA A 656 18.94 -9.11 25.83
CA ALA A 656 20.24 -8.57 26.26
C ALA A 656 21.33 -9.65 26.37
N ASN A 657 21.01 -10.78 27.03
CA ASN A 657 21.95 -11.87 27.25
C ASN A 657 22.43 -12.50 25.92
N ALA A 658 21.57 -12.54 24.91
CA ALA A 658 21.89 -13.05 23.58
C ALA A 658 22.81 -12.12 22.79
N ILE A 659 22.48 -10.83 22.68
CA ILE A 659 23.28 -9.88 21.88
C ILE A 659 24.67 -9.65 22.48
N LYS A 660 24.80 -9.76 23.81
CA LYS A 660 26.09 -9.67 24.49
C LYS A 660 27.08 -10.76 24.06
N ASN A 661 26.61 -11.94 23.67
CA ASN A 661 27.48 -13.00 23.14
C ASN A 661 28.04 -12.71 21.74
N PHE A 662 27.55 -11.65 21.09
CA PHE A 662 28.08 -11.10 19.84
C PHE A 662 28.82 -9.76 20.08
N GLU A 663 29.08 -9.41 21.34
CA GLU A 663 29.72 -8.16 21.78
C GLU A 663 28.92 -6.90 21.37
N VAL A 664 27.59 -7.03 21.39
CA VAL A 664 26.62 -5.96 21.06
C VAL A 664 25.84 -5.54 22.31
N GLU A 665 25.68 -4.23 22.53
CA GLU A 665 24.88 -3.65 23.62
C GLU A 665 23.86 -2.64 23.09
N VAL A 666 22.68 -2.57 23.73
CA VAL A 666 21.63 -1.57 23.45
C VAL A 666 21.52 -0.57 24.60
N GLY A 667 21.53 0.72 24.29
CA GLY A 667 21.24 1.79 25.26
C GLY A 667 19.74 1.86 25.57
N MET A 668 19.37 1.95 26.86
CA MET A 668 17.96 1.95 27.30
C MET A 668 17.22 3.27 27.09
N ASN A 669 17.94 4.37 26.82
CA ASN A 669 17.39 5.70 26.64
C ASN A 669 17.12 6.02 25.17
N MET A 670 16.04 6.75 24.91
CA MET A 670 15.80 7.36 23.60
C MET A 670 16.91 8.35 23.23
N THR A 671 17.30 8.38 21.96
CA THR A 671 18.28 9.34 21.45
C THR A 671 17.72 10.76 21.53
N GLU A 672 18.44 11.67 22.18
CA GLU A 672 18.13 13.09 22.18
C GLU A 672 18.60 13.76 20.89
N VAL A 673 17.85 14.74 20.38
CA VAL A 673 18.25 15.56 19.22
C VAL A 673 17.72 16.98 19.31
N ASP A 674 18.46 17.94 18.77
CA ASP A 674 18.00 19.31 18.55
C ASP A 674 17.25 19.40 17.22
N GLY A 675 15.93 19.54 17.30
CA GLY A 675 15.09 19.87 16.15
C GLY A 675 14.99 21.38 15.95
N ARG A 676 14.77 21.79 14.70
CA ARG A 676 14.45 23.18 14.32
C ARG A 676 12.99 23.28 13.92
N VAL A 677 12.29 24.35 14.31
CA VAL A 677 10.92 24.63 13.87
C VAL A 677 10.97 25.78 12.87
N MET A 678 10.67 25.49 11.61
CA MET A 678 10.62 26.51 10.55
C MET A 678 9.36 27.39 10.67
N ALA A 679 9.49 28.66 10.28
CA ALA A 679 8.34 29.55 10.15
C ALA A 679 7.42 29.08 9.00
N PRO A 680 6.08 29.13 9.16
CA PRO A 680 5.15 28.86 8.06
C PRO A 680 5.13 30.03 7.06
N PRO A 681 4.85 29.77 5.77
CA PRO A 681 4.74 30.80 4.73
C PRO A 681 3.58 31.78 4.98
N GLN A 682 3.71 32.98 4.41
CA GLN A 682 2.55 33.83 4.16
C GLN A 682 1.75 33.31 2.96
N LEU A 683 0.43 33.23 3.12
CA LEU A 683 -0.48 32.67 2.11
C LEU A 683 -1.28 33.77 1.42
N LYS A 684 -1.47 33.60 0.11
CA LYS A 684 -2.25 34.45 -0.77
C LYS A 684 -3.67 33.88 -0.90
N LEU A 685 -4.67 34.70 -0.63
CA LEU A 685 -6.10 34.41 -0.84
C LEU A 685 -6.77 35.54 -1.63
N GLY A 686 -8.00 35.31 -2.08
CA GLY A 686 -8.86 36.35 -2.64
C GLY A 686 -9.63 37.12 -1.56
N SER A 687 -10.30 38.18 -2.00
CA SER A 687 -11.29 38.94 -1.26
C SER A 687 -12.58 39.07 -2.09
N LEU A 688 -13.73 39.21 -1.42
CA LEU A 688 -15.00 39.62 -2.06
C LEU A 688 -14.89 40.96 -2.83
N SER A 689 -13.88 41.79 -2.54
CA SER A 689 -13.55 43.01 -3.28
C SER A 689 -12.83 42.79 -4.62
N GLY A 690 -12.61 41.54 -5.04
CA GLY A 690 -11.81 41.16 -6.22
C GLY A 690 -10.30 41.31 -6.02
N LYS A 691 -9.85 41.91 -4.91
CA LYS A 691 -8.42 42.10 -4.60
C LYS A 691 -7.80 40.86 -3.97
N THR A 692 -6.50 40.69 -4.16
CA THR A 692 -5.68 39.72 -3.39
C THR A 692 -5.57 40.18 -1.94
N MET A 693 -5.57 39.23 -0.99
CA MET A 693 -5.33 39.47 0.43
C MET A 693 -4.35 38.44 1.00
N THR A 694 -3.36 38.92 1.75
CA THR A 694 -2.44 38.08 2.52
C THR A 694 -3.11 37.54 3.78
N THR A 695 -2.90 36.26 4.11
CA THR A 695 -3.22 35.69 5.42
C THR A 695 -2.00 35.00 6.02
N THR A 696 -1.79 35.20 7.32
CA THR A 696 -0.98 34.28 8.13
C THR A 696 -1.81 33.04 8.48
N VAL A 697 -1.14 32.00 8.97
CA VAL A 697 -1.77 30.79 9.53
C VAL A 697 -1.91 30.86 11.06
N ASP A 698 -2.69 29.95 11.63
CA ASP A 698 -2.80 29.76 13.09
C ASP A 698 -1.46 29.39 13.73
N ARG A 699 -1.12 30.03 14.86
CA ARG A 699 0.20 29.91 15.52
C ARG A 699 0.52 28.51 16.07
N MET A 700 -0.48 27.64 16.29
CA MET A 700 -0.31 26.32 16.90
C MET A 700 -0.51 25.19 15.89
N LYS A 701 -1.60 25.26 15.12
CA LYS A 701 -2.04 24.24 14.18
C LYS A 701 -1.50 24.48 12.76
N CYS A 702 -0.99 25.68 12.47
CA CYS A 702 -0.63 26.15 11.12
C CYS A 702 -1.79 26.04 10.10
N HIS A 703 -3.04 26.01 10.58
CA HIS A 703 -4.25 26.00 9.75
C HIS A 703 -4.59 27.42 9.26
N TRP A 704 -5.27 27.52 8.12
CA TRP A 704 -5.91 28.74 7.63
C TRP A 704 -7.43 28.49 7.41
N ASN A 705 -8.20 29.50 7.01
CA ASN A 705 -9.64 29.38 6.79
C ASN A 705 -10.19 30.38 5.75
N LEU A 706 -11.43 30.14 5.31
CA LEU A 706 -12.21 30.97 4.37
C LEU A 706 -13.35 31.68 5.13
N LEU A 707 -12.98 32.44 6.16
CA LEU A 707 -13.86 33.30 6.95
C LEU A 707 -13.51 34.78 6.72
N GLN A 708 -14.30 35.70 7.28
CA GLN A 708 -13.99 37.14 7.29
C GLN A 708 -13.77 37.74 5.87
N GLY A 709 -14.59 37.34 4.90
CA GLY A 709 -14.53 37.85 3.51
C GLY A 709 -13.39 37.30 2.65
N LYS A 710 -12.65 36.28 3.13
CA LYS A 710 -11.64 35.54 2.37
C LYS A 710 -12.27 34.63 1.32
N THR A 711 -11.85 34.79 0.07
CA THR A 711 -12.24 33.94 -1.08
C THR A 711 -11.04 33.13 -1.60
N LEU A 712 -11.29 32.21 -2.51
CA LEU A 712 -10.25 31.48 -3.24
C LEU A 712 -9.49 32.44 -4.17
N VAL A 713 -8.22 32.16 -4.46
CA VAL A 713 -7.37 33.06 -5.28
C VAL A 713 -7.88 33.17 -6.72
N VAL A 714 -8.27 32.05 -7.30
CA VAL A 714 -8.96 31.98 -8.60
C VAL A 714 -10.14 31.03 -8.44
N GLY A 715 -11.32 31.61 -8.22
CA GLY A 715 -12.60 30.90 -8.34
C GLY A 715 -12.96 30.66 -9.81
N LYS A 716 -13.52 29.49 -10.10
CA LYS A 716 -14.00 29.10 -11.44
C LYS A 716 -15.50 28.80 -11.40
N SER A 717 -16.25 29.47 -12.27
CA SER A 717 -17.71 29.44 -12.27
C SER A 717 -18.27 28.07 -12.65
N ALA A 718 -19.19 27.59 -11.83
CA ALA A 718 -19.99 26.38 -12.06
C ALA A 718 -21.32 26.81 -12.71
N GLU A 719 -21.26 27.16 -13.99
CA GLU A 719 -22.40 27.62 -14.78
C GLU A 719 -23.32 26.49 -15.24
N ARG A 720 -22.77 25.30 -15.50
CA ARG A 720 -23.48 24.18 -16.13
C ARG A 720 -23.14 22.90 -15.39
N TRP A 721 -23.98 22.57 -14.41
CA TRP A 721 -23.83 21.42 -13.54
C TRP A 721 -25.18 20.75 -13.26
N ALA A 722 -25.15 19.51 -12.79
CA ALA A 722 -26.34 18.75 -12.40
C ALA A 722 -26.14 18.05 -11.04
N VAL A 723 -27.24 17.60 -10.43
CA VAL A 723 -27.23 16.78 -9.21
C VAL A 723 -27.77 15.38 -9.50
N MET A 724 -27.03 14.36 -9.08
CA MET A 724 -27.55 12.98 -8.97
C MET A 724 -27.74 12.65 -7.50
N ASP A 725 -28.98 12.38 -7.10
CA ASP A 725 -29.36 11.99 -5.75
C ASP A 725 -29.70 10.49 -5.74
N PHE A 726 -28.82 9.67 -5.14
CA PHE A 726 -28.99 8.22 -5.08
C PHE A 726 -29.80 7.76 -3.84
N THR A 727 -30.47 8.68 -3.14
CA THR A 727 -31.10 8.43 -1.84
C THR A 727 -32.61 8.14 -1.87
N ARG A 728 -33.20 7.97 -3.05
CA ARG A 728 -34.66 7.80 -3.26
C ARG A 728 -35.34 6.77 -2.34
N ASP A 729 -34.67 5.65 -2.07
CA ASP A 729 -35.19 4.56 -1.21
C ASP A 729 -34.81 4.72 0.28
N ASP A 730 -33.84 5.58 0.64
CA ASP A 730 -33.33 5.69 2.01
C ASP A 730 -34.17 6.64 2.88
N ARG A 731 -35.17 6.07 3.56
CA ARG A 731 -36.04 6.78 4.51
C ARG A 731 -35.34 7.35 5.75
N ARG A 732 -34.05 7.05 6.01
CA ARG A 732 -33.26 7.59 7.13
C ARG A 732 -32.31 8.71 6.70
N ASN A 733 -31.77 8.66 5.47
CA ASN A 733 -30.78 9.63 4.97
C ASN A 733 -31.13 10.26 3.61
N SER A 734 -32.41 10.29 3.22
CA SER A 734 -32.87 10.97 2.00
C SER A 734 -32.42 12.43 1.93
N LEU A 735 -32.03 12.90 0.74
CA LEU A 735 -31.49 14.23 0.54
C LEU A 735 -32.58 15.30 0.58
N ASN A 736 -32.41 16.32 1.42
CA ASN A 736 -33.14 17.58 1.27
C ASN A 736 -32.48 18.40 0.15
N VAL A 737 -32.87 18.10 -1.09
CA VAL A 737 -32.32 18.63 -2.35
C VAL A 737 -32.20 20.16 -2.31
N ASN A 738 -33.31 20.86 -2.09
CA ASN A 738 -33.36 22.32 -2.16
C ASN A 738 -32.53 22.99 -1.05
N TYR A 739 -32.55 22.43 0.16
CA TYR A 739 -31.71 22.90 1.25
C TYR A 739 -30.22 22.72 0.95
N PHE A 740 -29.83 21.56 0.42
CA PHE A 740 -28.43 21.28 0.08
C PHE A 740 -27.92 22.16 -1.08
N ILE A 741 -28.66 22.26 -2.18
CA ILE A 741 -28.30 23.11 -3.33
C ILE A 741 -28.16 24.56 -2.89
N GLY A 742 -29.20 25.11 -2.23
CA GLY A 742 -29.18 26.50 -1.77
C GLY A 742 -28.01 26.78 -0.82
N LYS A 743 -27.71 25.87 0.13
CA LYS A 743 -26.56 26.03 1.03
C LYS A 743 -25.21 25.88 0.31
N LEU A 744 -25.08 24.96 -0.65
CA LEU A 744 -23.85 24.78 -1.42
C LEU A 744 -23.55 26.01 -2.28
N LYS A 745 -24.54 26.50 -3.03
CA LYS A 745 -24.44 27.70 -3.88
C LYS A 745 -24.03 28.94 -3.07
N ASN A 746 -24.79 29.28 -2.03
CA ASN A 746 -24.46 30.40 -1.13
C ASN A 746 -23.03 30.30 -0.56
N ARG A 747 -22.57 29.09 -0.20
CA ARG A 747 -21.21 28.92 0.33
C ARG A 747 -20.15 29.05 -0.76
N CYS A 748 -20.38 28.50 -1.96
CA CYS A 748 -19.52 28.66 -3.13
C CYS A 748 -19.35 30.14 -3.50
N GLU A 749 -20.45 30.88 -3.58
CA GLU A 749 -20.46 32.32 -3.88
C GLU A 749 -19.64 33.11 -2.84
N SER A 750 -19.84 32.82 -1.54
CA SER A 750 -19.08 33.46 -0.46
C SER A 750 -17.57 33.16 -0.44
N ILE A 751 -17.11 32.14 -1.19
CA ILE A 751 -15.68 31.85 -1.41
C ILE A 751 -15.20 32.21 -2.82
N GLY A 752 -15.99 32.95 -3.60
CA GLY A 752 -15.62 33.44 -4.93
C GLY A 752 -15.89 32.47 -6.09
N ILE A 753 -16.66 31.40 -5.87
CA ILE A 753 -17.14 30.50 -6.92
C ILE A 753 -18.57 30.92 -7.27
N GLN A 754 -18.76 31.58 -8.42
CA GLN A 754 -20.11 31.75 -8.97
C GLN A 754 -20.68 30.37 -9.31
N MET A 755 -21.90 30.07 -8.86
CA MET A 755 -22.53 28.77 -9.03
C MET A 755 -23.98 28.96 -9.43
N GLU A 756 -24.34 28.58 -10.65
CA GLU A 756 -25.70 28.73 -11.15
C GLU A 756 -26.65 27.72 -10.49
N GLU A 757 -27.96 27.82 -10.78
CA GLU A 757 -28.85 26.69 -10.48
C GLU A 757 -28.47 25.47 -11.35
N PRO A 758 -28.62 24.23 -10.83
CA PRO A 758 -28.32 23.04 -11.61
C PRO A 758 -29.33 22.84 -12.74
N ILE A 759 -28.87 22.41 -13.92
CA ILE A 759 -29.68 22.19 -15.12
C ILE A 759 -30.80 21.16 -14.86
N MET A 760 -30.51 20.19 -14.00
CA MET A 760 -31.46 19.19 -13.50
C MET A 760 -31.00 18.58 -12.17
N VAL A 761 -31.96 18.02 -11.44
CA VAL A 761 -31.73 17.08 -10.34
C VAL A 761 -32.36 15.74 -10.74
N HIS A 762 -31.56 14.67 -10.77
CA HIS A 762 -32.04 13.32 -11.04
C HIS A 762 -32.07 12.51 -9.73
N GLN A 763 -33.22 11.89 -9.41
CA GLN A 763 -33.39 11.06 -8.19
C GLN A 763 -33.48 9.56 -8.53
N THR A 764 -32.50 8.81 -8.03
CA THR A 764 -32.32 7.37 -8.25
C THR A 764 -31.94 6.64 -6.96
N THR A 765 -31.59 5.35 -7.04
CA THR A 765 -31.28 4.48 -5.90
C THR A 765 -29.80 4.11 -5.83
N MET A 766 -29.31 3.59 -4.70
CA MET A 766 -27.95 3.04 -4.63
C MET A 766 -27.75 1.78 -5.50
N ARG A 767 -28.80 1.18 -6.09
CA ARG A 767 -28.71 -0.03 -6.91
C ARG A 767 -28.06 0.22 -8.27
N GLU A 768 -28.04 1.46 -8.75
CA GLU A 768 -27.35 1.83 -10.00
C GLU A 768 -25.83 1.58 -9.90
N PHE A 769 -25.27 1.48 -8.69
CA PHE A 769 -23.86 1.11 -8.47
C PHE A 769 -23.61 -0.41 -8.46
N SER A 770 -24.60 -1.26 -8.72
CA SER A 770 -24.43 -2.71 -8.77
C SER A 770 -23.83 -3.23 -10.08
N ASP A 771 -24.01 -2.50 -11.19
CA ASP A 771 -23.53 -2.85 -12.54
C ASP A 771 -22.99 -1.61 -13.25
N VAL A 772 -21.87 -1.79 -13.98
CA VAL A 772 -21.19 -0.72 -14.72
C VAL A 772 -22.02 -0.23 -15.92
N ASN A 773 -22.77 -1.11 -16.58
CA ASN A 773 -23.54 -0.80 -17.79
C ASN A 773 -24.79 0.03 -17.49
N THR A 774 -25.51 -0.32 -16.43
CA THR A 774 -26.64 0.43 -15.88
C THR A 774 -26.24 1.85 -15.53
N LEU A 775 -25.10 2.03 -14.84
CA LEU A 775 -24.58 3.35 -14.48
C LEU A 775 -24.11 4.14 -15.70
N ASN A 776 -23.57 3.47 -16.72
CA ASN A 776 -23.15 4.07 -17.98
C ASN A 776 -24.34 4.63 -18.79
N ARG A 777 -25.41 3.84 -18.94
CA ARG A 777 -26.67 4.30 -19.53
C ARG A 777 -27.21 5.52 -18.79
N LEU A 778 -27.31 5.44 -17.46
CA LEU A 778 -27.83 6.52 -16.62
C LEU A 778 -27.04 7.83 -16.75
N LEU A 779 -25.70 7.76 -16.75
CA LEU A 779 -24.86 8.94 -16.91
C LEU A 779 -25.00 9.56 -18.31
N LYS A 780 -25.09 8.74 -19.38
CA LYS A 780 -25.32 9.20 -20.76
C LYS A 780 -26.69 9.87 -20.90
N GLU A 781 -27.76 9.26 -20.38
CA GLU A 781 -29.11 9.82 -20.36
C GLU A 781 -29.16 11.21 -19.71
N ILE A 782 -28.47 11.39 -18.57
CA ILE A 782 -28.40 12.67 -17.84
C ILE A 782 -27.56 13.72 -18.59
N VAL A 783 -26.45 13.34 -19.19
CA VAL A 783 -25.60 14.26 -19.99
C VAL A 783 -26.36 14.73 -21.23
N ASP A 784 -27.05 13.83 -21.93
CA ASP A 784 -27.88 14.20 -23.08
C ASP A 784 -29.10 15.02 -22.67
N GLU A 785 -29.75 14.74 -21.53
CA GLU A 785 -30.85 15.57 -21.06
C GLU A 785 -30.37 16.98 -20.67
N CYS A 786 -29.21 17.11 -20.02
CA CYS A 786 -28.57 18.40 -19.81
C CYS A 786 -28.31 19.12 -21.14
N ARG A 787 -27.79 18.43 -22.15
CA ARG A 787 -27.50 18.98 -23.48
C ARG A 787 -28.76 19.41 -24.26
N ARG A 788 -29.88 18.71 -24.08
CA ARG A 788 -31.19 19.09 -24.64
C ARG A 788 -31.78 20.33 -23.95
N ARG A 789 -31.54 20.49 -22.64
CA ARG A 789 -31.97 21.64 -21.84
C ARG A 789 -31.11 22.89 -22.08
N ASP A 790 -29.80 22.71 -22.27
CA ASP A 790 -28.84 23.77 -22.61
C ASP A 790 -27.73 23.19 -23.49
N ASN A 791 -27.53 23.73 -24.68
CA ASN A 791 -26.61 23.16 -25.68
C ASN A 791 -25.10 23.36 -25.35
N ARG A 792 -24.75 23.98 -24.20
CA ARG A 792 -23.35 24.11 -23.76
C ARG A 792 -22.92 22.85 -22.98
N ARG A 793 -21.63 22.51 -23.01
CA ARG A 793 -21.09 21.31 -22.34
C ARG A 793 -21.37 21.36 -20.83
N LEU A 794 -21.91 20.26 -20.29
CA LEU A 794 -22.02 20.04 -18.85
C LEU A 794 -20.62 19.97 -18.22
N GLN A 795 -20.31 20.88 -17.30
CA GLN A 795 -19.00 20.96 -16.66
C GLN A 795 -18.81 19.85 -15.61
N MET A 796 -19.85 19.57 -14.81
CA MET A 796 -19.74 18.63 -13.69
C MET A 796 -21.09 18.07 -13.21
N ILE A 797 -21.03 16.97 -12.45
CA ILE A 797 -22.16 16.37 -11.72
C ILE A 797 -21.82 16.25 -10.23
N VAL A 798 -22.73 16.69 -9.36
CA VAL A 798 -22.65 16.46 -7.91
C VAL A 798 -23.43 15.20 -7.55
N CYS A 799 -22.73 14.15 -7.10
CA CYS A 799 -23.30 12.84 -6.80
C CYS A 799 -23.51 12.66 -5.30
N VAL A 800 -24.75 12.68 -4.83
CA VAL A 800 -25.08 12.53 -3.40
C VAL A 800 -25.51 11.08 -3.12
N MET A 801 -24.70 10.38 -2.35
CA MET A 801 -24.86 8.95 -2.03
C MET A 801 -25.38 8.77 -0.60
N ALA A 802 -26.23 7.77 -0.36
CA ALA A 802 -26.70 7.44 1.00
C ALA A 802 -25.55 6.96 1.89
N GLU A 803 -24.75 6.02 1.37
CA GLU A 803 -23.58 5.44 2.04
C GLU A 803 -22.42 5.21 1.05
N LYS A 804 -21.34 4.56 1.51
CA LYS A 804 -20.24 4.15 0.64
C LYS A 804 -20.62 2.84 -0.08
N HIS A 805 -20.28 2.73 -1.35
CA HIS A 805 -20.55 1.55 -2.17
C HIS A 805 -19.36 1.31 -3.09
N ASP A 806 -18.98 0.04 -3.30
CA ASP A 806 -17.73 -0.29 -4.00
C ASP A 806 -17.78 0.08 -5.49
N GLY A 807 -18.95 -0.07 -6.13
CA GLY A 807 -19.28 0.46 -7.46
C GLY A 807 -19.12 1.99 -7.65
N TYR A 808 -18.67 2.74 -6.63
CA TYR A 808 -18.05 4.05 -6.81
C TYR A 808 -16.94 4.02 -7.87
N LYS A 809 -16.22 2.90 -8.03
CA LYS A 809 -15.23 2.72 -9.12
C LYS A 809 -15.87 2.80 -10.52
N TYR A 810 -17.07 2.23 -10.71
CA TYR A 810 -17.82 2.31 -11.97
C TYR A 810 -18.18 3.77 -12.29
N LEU A 811 -18.71 4.52 -11.31
CA LEU A 811 -19.00 5.95 -11.47
C LEU A 811 -17.77 6.72 -11.92
N LYS A 812 -16.62 6.41 -11.32
CA LYS A 812 -15.37 7.10 -11.63
C LYS A 812 -14.82 6.76 -12.99
N TRP A 813 -14.64 5.48 -13.30
CA TRP A 813 -14.18 5.05 -14.61
C TRP A 813 -15.07 5.62 -15.72
N VAL A 814 -16.37 5.31 -15.73
CA VAL A 814 -17.28 5.72 -16.81
C VAL A 814 -17.34 7.25 -16.99
N SER A 815 -17.41 8.04 -15.91
CA SER A 815 -17.48 9.50 -16.03
C SER A 815 -16.18 10.15 -16.52
N GLU A 816 -15.03 9.48 -16.34
CA GLU A 816 -13.70 10.05 -16.60
C GLU A 816 -13.03 9.47 -17.87
N THR A 817 -13.43 8.27 -18.33
CA THR A 817 -12.87 7.59 -19.53
C THR A 817 -13.87 7.42 -20.69
N GLN A 818 -15.19 7.44 -20.46
CA GLN A 818 -16.20 7.18 -21.52
C GLN A 818 -17.18 8.32 -21.82
N ILE A 819 -17.36 9.26 -20.90
CA ILE A 819 -18.41 10.30 -20.99
C ILE A 819 -17.82 11.71 -20.89
N GLY A 820 -16.70 11.86 -20.18
CA GLY A 820 -16.01 13.14 -20.13
C GLY A 820 -16.78 14.19 -19.33
N VAL A 821 -17.08 13.87 -18.06
CA VAL A 821 -17.76 14.77 -17.14
C VAL A 821 -17.20 14.66 -15.72
N ILE A 822 -16.88 15.80 -15.11
CA ILE A 822 -16.28 15.85 -13.78
C ILE A 822 -17.31 15.44 -12.71
N THR A 823 -17.08 14.33 -12.01
CA THR A 823 -17.95 13.90 -10.90
C THR A 823 -17.39 14.31 -9.52
N GLN A 824 -18.24 14.94 -8.70
CA GLN A 824 -17.94 15.30 -7.31
C GLN A 824 -18.95 14.68 -6.34
N CYS A 825 -18.52 13.62 -5.65
CA CYS A 825 -19.41 12.83 -4.80
C CYS A 825 -19.40 13.30 -3.33
N CYS A 826 -20.50 13.14 -2.61
CA CYS A 826 -20.57 13.32 -1.16
C CYS A 826 -21.66 12.43 -0.51
N LEU A 827 -21.60 12.25 0.81
CA LEU A 827 -22.61 11.48 1.55
C LEU A 827 -23.76 12.39 2.02
N SER A 828 -25.00 11.94 1.84
CA SER A 828 -26.22 12.69 2.16
C SER A 828 -26.30 13.13 3.63
N PHE A 829 -25.81 12.29 4.55
CA PHE A 829 -25.67 12.63 5.98
C PHE A 829 -24.82 13.89 6.26
N ASN A 830 -23.89 14.26 5.36
CA ASN A 830 -23.15 15.52 5.45
C ASN A 830 -23.82 16.63 4.61
N ALA A 831 -24.39 16.30 3.45
CA ALA A 831 -25.16 17.22 2.62
C ALA A 831 -26.36 17.83 3.38
N ASN A 832 -27.20 16.99 3.99
CA ASN A 832 -28.33 17.38 4.84
C ASN A 832 -27.92 18.18 6.09
N LYS A 833 -26.68 18.00 6.57
CA LYS A 833 -26.15 18.81 7.68
C LYS A 833 -25.57 20.15 7.25
N ALA A 834 -25.25 20.31 5.97
CA ALA A 834 -24.83 21.55 5.31
C ALA A 834 -23.87 22.45 6.14
N ASN A 835 -22.96 21.84 6.93
CA ASN A 835 -22.12 22.62 7.83
C ASN A 835 -21.04 23.37 7.03
N ASP A 836 -20.71 24.58 7.48
CA ASP A 836 -19.86 25.51 6.74
C ASP A 836 -18.53 24.89 6.28
N GLN A 837 -17.85 24.20 7.21
CA GLN A 837 -16.56 23.57 6.95
C GLN A 837 -16.65 22.44 5.92
N PHE A 838 -17.75 21.68 5.90
CA PHE A 838 -18.01 20.66 4.88
C PHE A 838 -18.26 21.31 3.51
N LEU A 839 -19.09 22.34 3.43
CA LEU A 839 -19.41 23.03 2.19
C LEU A 839 -18.20 23.77 1.60
N ALA A 840 -17.40 24.44 2.43
CA ALA A 840 -16.15 25.08 2.00
C ALA A 840 -15.13 24.04 1.49
N ASN A 841 -14.99 22.88 2.16
CA ASN A 841 -14.15 21.78 1.68
C ASN A 841 -14.70 21.12 0.39
N LEU A 842 -16.01 21.18 0.15
CA LEU A 842 -16.63 20.69 -1.09
C LEU A 842 -16.40 21.69 -2.24
N GLY A 843 -16.64 22.98 -2.01
CA GLY A 843 -16.38 24.06 -2.96
C GLY A 843 -14.91 24.15 -3.38
N MET A 844 -13.96 24.01 -2.45
CA MET A 844 -12.53 23.92 -2.79
C MET A 844 -12.21 22.77 -3.77
N LYS A 845 -12.85 21.61 -3.63
CA LYS A 845 -12.66 20.49 -4.56
C LYS A 845 -13.29 20.73 -5.92
N ILE A 846 -14.48 21.34 -5.94
CA ILE A 846 -15.15 21.78 -7.17
C ILE A 846 -14.26 22.76 -7.92
N ASN A 847 -13.74 23.79 -7.25
CA ASN A 847 -12.88 24.81 -7.85
C ASN A 847 -11.59 24.21 -8.46
N ALA A 848 -10.89 23.35 -7.71
CA ALA A 848 -9.67 22.70 -8.21
C ALA A 848 -9.94 21.84 -9.46
N LYS A 849 -11.05 21.10 -9.48
CA LYS A 849 -11.48 20.30 -10.63
C LYS A 849 -11.83 21.15 -11.85
N LEU A 850 -12.52 22.28 -11.65
CA LEU A 850 -12.81 23.27 -12.69
C LEU A 850 -11.58 24.13 -13.08
N GLY A 851 -10.39 23.81 -12.57
CA GLY A 851 -9.13 24.45 -12.96
C GLY A 851 -8.84 25.79 -12.27
N GLY A 852 -9.41 26.04 -11.09
CA GLY A 852 -9.12 27.19 -10.24
C GLY A 852 -7.93 27.00 -9.29
N SER A 853 -7.54 28.08 -8.60
CA SER A 853 -6.51 28.10 -7.54
C SER A 853 -7.18 28.41 -6.20
N ASN A 854 -7.02 27.53 -5.21
CA ASN A 854 -7.66 27.71 -3.89
C ASN A 854 -6.87 28.67 -2.98
N VAL A 855 -5.56 28.50 -2.94
CA VAL A 855 -4.60 29.27 -2.15
C VAL A 855 -3.28 29.28 -2.93
N GLU A 856 -2.51 30.35 -2.81
CA GLU A 856 -1.16 30.48 -3.38
C GLU A 856 -0.19 30.93 -2.28
N LEU A 857 1.11 30.93 -2.55
CA LEU A 857 2.10 31.54 -1.66
C LEU A 857 2.26 33.04 -1.97
N ILE A 858 2.62 33.84 -0.97
CA ILE A 858 3.09 35.22 -1.18
C ILE A 858 4.59 35.23 -1.50
N GLU A 859 5.36 34.39 -0.81
CA GLU A 859 6.78 34.18 -1.07
C GLU A 859 6.98 33.32 -2.32
N ARG A 860 8.02 33.61 -3.10
CA ARG A 860 8.51 32.67 -4.12
C ARG A 860 9.06 31.41 -3.46
N PHE A 861 9.05 30.30 -4.21
CA PHE A 861 9.74 29.09 -3.80
C PHE A 861 11.26 29.34 -3.68
N PRO A 862 11.95 28.73 -2.69
CA PRO A 862 13.41 28.82 -2.56
C PRO A 862 14.16 28.37 -3.82
N ARG A 863 15.44 28.74 -3.93
CA ARG A 863 16.37 28.45 -5.03
C ARG A 863 16.04 29.02 -6.42
N PHE A 864 14.77 29.34 -6.71
CA PHE A 864 14.36 29.81 -8.05
C PHE A 864 14.30 31.34 -8.19
N ASN A 865 14.93 31.87 -9.25
CA ASN A 865 14.95 33.29 -9.56
C ASN A 865 13.68 33.74 -10.32
N GLY A 866 13.58 35.05 -10.59
CA GLY A 866 12.43 35.63 -11.31
C GLY A 866 12.26 35.16 -12.76
N SER A 867 13.30 34.60 -13.36
CA SER A 867 13.35 34.05 -14.72
C SER A 867 13.38 32.52 -14.78
N ASP A 868 13.40 31.83 -13.64
CA ASP A 868 13.41 30.36 -13.61
C ASP A 868 11.97 29.84 -13.79
N HIS A 869 11.75 29.12 -14.89
CA HIS A 869 10.54 28.35 -15.15
C HIS A 869 10.70 26.96 -14.52
N PHE A 870 10.07 26.77 -13.36
CA PHE A 870 10.18 25.54 -12.58
C PHE A 870 8.91 24.68 -12.64
N MET A 871 9.11 23.36 -12.52
CA MET A 871 8.05 22.36 -12.49
C MET A 871 8.30 21.35 -11.35
N PHE A 872 7.26 21.11 -10.54
CA PHE A 872 7.27 20.06 -9.51
C PHE A 872 6.57 18.82 -10.05
N ILE A 873 7.27 17.68 -10.02
CA ILE A 873 6.75 16.37 -10.41
C ILE A 873 6.55 15.51 -9.16
N GLY A 874 5.51 14.69 -9.15
CA GLY A 874 5.23 13.71 -8.10
C GLY A 874 4.98 12.32 -8.68
N ALA A 875 5.48 11.28 -8.00
CA ALA A 875 5.36 9.90 -8.44
C ALA A 875 5.09 8.92 -7.27
N ASP A 876 4.19 7.95 -7.51
CA ASP A 876 3.81 6.85 -6.60
C ASP A 876 3.46 5.60 -7.42
N VAL A 877 3.58 4.42 -6.80
CA VAL A 877 3.18 3.14 -7.40
C VAL A 877 2.24 2.38 -6.45
N ASN A 878 1.01 2.16 -6.92
CA ASN A 878 0.02 1.40 -6.18
C ASN A 878 0.11 -0.10 -6.53
N HIS A 879 0.57 -0.92 -5.58
CA HIS A 879 0.54 -2.38 -5.69
C HIS A 879 -0.81 -2.99 -5.21
N PRO A 880 -1.20 -4.16 -5.74
CA PRO A 880 -2.33 -4.92 -5.22
C PRO A 880 -2.05 -5.50 -3.82
N THR A 881 -3.13 -5.87 -3.11
CA THR A 881 -3.05 -6.46 -1.77
C THR A 881 -2.24 -7.76 -1.75
N ALA A 882 -1.70 -8.14 -0.58
CA ALA A 882 -0.83 -9.33 -0.46
C ALA A 882 -1.55 -10.68 -0.70
N ALA A 883 -2.88 -10.69 -0.85
CA ALA A 883 -3.67 -11.88 -1.20
C ALA A 883 -3.92 -12.00 -2.71
N ASN A 884 -3.57 -10.98 -3.49
CA ASN A 884 -3.68 -10.96 -4.94
C ASN A 884 -2.27 -11.11 -5.54
N GLN A 885 -2.10 -12.08 -6.44
CA GLN A 885 -0.82 -12.50 -7.00
C GLN A 885 -0.65 -12.15 -8.50
N SER A 886 -1.71 -11.66 -9.16
CA SER A 886 -1.74 -11.48 -10.62
C SER A 886 -2.01 -10.06 -11.09
N SER A 887 -2.85 -9.27 -10.39
CA SER A 887 -3.22 -7.94 -10.89
C SER A 887 -2.00 -7.02 -10.99
N PRO A 888 -1.88 -6.20 -12.03
CA PRO A 888 -0.70 -5.34 -12.24
C PRO A 888 -0.57 -4.25 -11.17
N SER A 889 0.63 -3.69 -11.04
CA SER A 889 0.87 -2.44 -10.33
C SER A 889 0.37 -1.25 -11.17
N VAL A 890 0.06 -0.14 -10.53
CA VAL A 890 -0.36 1.09 -11.22
C VAL A 890 0.57 2.22 -10.81
N ALA A 891 1.39 2.68 -11.75
CA ALA A 891 2.21 3.86 -11.59
C ALA A 891 1.41 5.13 -11.90
N ALA A 892 1.70 6.21 -11.18
CA ALA A 892 1.17 7.54 -11.46
C ALA A 892 2.29 8.57 -11.43
N VAL A 893 2.26 9.48 -12.42
CA VAL A 893 3.14 10.65 -12.46
C VAL A 893 2.27 11.89 -12.63
N VAL A 894 2.53 12.93 -11.83
CA VAL A 894 1.81 14.21 -11.89
C VAL A 894 2.80 15.36 -12.00
N GLY A 895 2.41 16.44 -12.69
CA GLY A 895 3.26 17.62 -12.89
C GLY A 895 2.50 18.90 -12.63
N SER A 896 3.13 19.88 -11.96
CA SER A 896 2.57 21.22 -11.77
C SER A 896 2.53 21.99 -13.09
N VAL A 897 1.41 22.61 -13.46
CA VAL A 897 1.18 23.16 -14.83
C VAL A 897 0.82 24.64 -14.90
N ASN A 898 0.80 25.36 -13.78
CA ASN A 898 0.60 26.82 -13.74
C ASN A 898 1.75 27.52 -13.00
N TRP A 899 2.78 27.93 -13.73
CA TRP A 899 3.87 28.72 -13.17
C TRP A 899 3.42 30.19 -12.96
N PRO A 900 3.94 30.90 -11.94
CA PRO A 900 4.82 30.45 -10.85
C PRO A 900 4.06 29.88 -9.64
N ALA A 901 2.72 29.76 -9.70
CA ALA A 901 1.88 29.40 -8.56
C ALA A 901 2.00 27.92 -8.13
N ALA A 902 2.18 27.01 -9.09
CA ALA A 902 2.29 25.56 -8.90
C ALA A 902 1.16 24.89 -8.07
N THR A 903 -0.06 25.44 -8.18
CA THR A 903 -1.27 24.98 -7.46
C THR A 903 -2.10 23.96 -8.23
N ARG A 904 -1.95 23.91 -9.56
CA ARG A 904 -2.70 23.03 -10.49
C ARG A 904 -1.76 21.98 -11.06
N TYR A 905 -2.24 20.74 -11.14
CA TYR A 905 -1.45 19.60 -11.62
C TYR A 905 -2.19 18.88 -12.76
N ALA A 906 -1.44 18.43 -13.76
CA ALA A 906 -1.87 17.41 -14.71
C ALA A 906 -1.35 16.02 -14.26
N ALA A 907 -1.92 14.95 -14.79
CA ALA A 907 -1.65 13.59 -14.34
C ALA A 907 -1.55 12.60 -15.50
N ARG A 908 -0.72 11.57 -15.33
CA ARG A 908 -0.59 10.40 -16.21
C ARG A 908 -0.61 9.12 -15.36
N VAL A 909 -1.18 8.06 -15.91
CA VAL A 909 -1.33 6.74 -15.28
C VAL A 909 -0.70 5.71 -16.21
N SER A 910 0.03 4.73 -15.69
CA SER A 910 0.40 3.52 -16.43
C SER A 910 0.15 2.28 -15.60
N PRO A 911 -0.58 1.26 -16.10
CA PRO A 911 -0.43 -0.10 -15.59
C PRO A 911 0.98 -0.61 -15.88
N GLN A 912 1.49 -1.50 -15.03
CA GLN A 912 2.77 -2.19 -15.19
C GLN A 912 2.80 -3.51 -14.40
N HIS A 913 3.77 -4.39 -14.65
CA HIS A 913 3.82 -5.75 -14.11
C HIS A 913 3.61 -5.87 -12.58
N HIS A 914 3.12 -7.05 -12.17
CA HIS A 914 2.80 -7.34 -10.77
C HIS A 914 3.98 -7.02 -9.84
N ARG A 915 3.72 -6.22 -8.81
CA ARG A 915 4.71 -5.78 -7.79
C ARG A 915 5.98 -5.07 -8.30
N LYS A 916 6.09 -4.75 -9.59
CA LYS A 916 7.17 -3.87 -10.09
C LYS A 916 7.01 -2.46 -9.51
N GLU A 917 7.95 -2.05 -8.66
CA GLU A 917 8.03 -0.72 -8.04
C GLU A 917 8.68 0.32 -8.98
N GLU A 918 9.63 -0.09 -9.82
CA GLU A 918 10.25 0.71 -10.88
C GLU A 918 9.19 1.20 -11.88
N ILE A 919 9.06 2.52 -12.09
CA ILE A 919 8.10 3.10 -13.03
C ILE A 919 8.61 2.92 -14.47
N VAL A 920 7.86 2.17 -15.28
CA VAL A 920 8.24 1.86 -16.66
C VAL A 920 7.87 3.02 -17.59
N ASN A 921 8.79 3.43 -18.47
CA ASN A 921 8.67 4.60 -19.36
C ASN A 921 8.45 5.92 -18.59
N PHE A 922 9.10 6.07 -17.43
CA PHE A 922 9.02 7.28 -16.60
C PHE A 922 9.40 8.55 -17.37
N GLY A 923 10.40 8.47 -18.25
CA GLY A 923 10.83 9.59 -19.09
C GLY A 923 9.77 10.05 -20.07
N CYS A 924 9.07 9.12 -20.73
CA CYS A 924 7.93 9.44 -21.59
C CYS A 924 6.80 10.13 -20.81
N LEU A 925 6.48 9.63 -19.61
CA LEU A 925 5.45 10.23 -18.74
C LEU A 925 5.84 11.65 -18.28
N CYS A 926 7.13 11.90 -18.02
CA CYS A 926 7.65 13.22 -17.72
C CYS A 926 7.64 14.18 -18.93
N LEU A 927 8.05 13.71 -20.11
CA LEU A 927 8.01 14.50 -21.36
C LEU A 927 6.58 14.93 -21.70
N ASP A 928 5.61 14.03 -21.56
CA ASP A 928 4.19 14.32 -21.82
C ASP A 928 3.63 15.40 -20.88
N LEU A 929 4.10 15.47 -19.63
CA LEU A 929 3.76 16.52 -18.67
C LEU A 929 4.55 17.83 -18.91
N VAL A 930 5.79 17.76 -19.41
CA VAL A 930 6.58 18.93 -19.84
C VAL A 930 5.95 19.60 -21.06
N ASN A 931 5.45 18.82 -22.02
CA ASN A 931 4.70 19.34 -23.18
C ASN A 931 3.38 20.02 -22.73
N THR A 932 2.67 19.45 -21.75
CA THR A 932 1.49 20.11 -21.13
C THR A 932 1.87 21.41 -20.40
N TYR A 933 3.04 21.47 -19.76
CA TYR A 933 3.55 22.71 -19.15
C TYR A 933 3.85 23.76 -20.22
N GLU A 934 4.57 23.40 -21.28
CA GLU A 934 4.91 24.27 -22.40
C GLU A 934 3.66 24.86 -23.06
N HIS A 935 2.68 24.03 -23.40
CA HIS A 935 1.41 24.45 -23.98
C HIS A 935 0.63 25.44 -23.09
N ARG A 936 0.80 25.39 -21.76
CA ARG A 936 0.10 26.27 -20.81
C ARG A 936 0.85 27.52 -20.38
N ASN A 937 2.18 27.53 -20.51
CA ASN A 937 3.04 28.62 -20.02
C ASN A 937 3.83 29.31 -21.15
N GLY A 938 3.77 28.79 -22.39
CA GLY A 938 4.46 29.31 -23.57
C GLY A 938 5.96 28.98 -23.64
N ILE A 939 6.48 28.22 -22.68
CA ILE A 939 7.90 27.91 -22.52
C ILE A 939 8.07 26.63 -21.68
N ARG A 940 9.13 25.85 -21.95
CA ARG A 940 9.50 24.67 -21.17
C ARG A 940 10.10 25.06 -19.80
N PRO A 941 9.96 24.23 -18.76
CA PRO A 941 10.61 24.49 -17.50
C PRO A 941 12.11 24.22 -17.61
N ASN A 942 12.97 25.20 -17.26
CA ASN A 942 14.43 25.00 -17.18
C ASN A 942 14.87 24.34 -15.85
N ARG A 943 13.93 24.17 -14.91
CA ARG A 943 14.14 23.61 -13.57
C ARG A 943 13.09 22.54 -13.27
N ILE A 944 13.48 21.33 -12.89
CA ILE A 944 12.53 20.27 -12.52
C ILE A 944 12.93 19.65 -11.17
N VAL A 945 11.95 19.50 -10.27
CA VAL A 945 12.14 18.77 -9.00
C VAL A 945 11.11 17.65 -8.91
N VAL A 946 11.60 16.42 -8.83
CA VAL A 946 10.83 15.18 -8.80
C VAL A 946 10.73 14.67 -7.35
N PHE A 947 9.52 14.37 -6.90
CA PHE A 947 9.25 13.76 -5.59
C PHE A 947 8.67 12.34 -5.74
N ARG A 948 9.23 11.36 -5.02
CA ARG A 948 8.91 9.91 -5.15
C ARG A 948 8.59 9.25 -3.80
N ASP A 949 7.37 8.73 -3.58
CA ASP A 949 7.08 7.75 -2.48
C ASP A 949 7.02 6.33 -3.07
N GLY A 950 6.86 5.31 -2.22
CA GLY A 950 6.93 3.88 -2.55
C GLY A 950 8.28 3.28 -2.19
N VAL A 951 9.36 3.87 -2.71
CA VAL A 951 10.73 3.32 -2.65
C VAL A 951 11.39 3.35 -1.25
N SER A 952 12.10 2.26 -0.95
CA SER A 952 12.98 2.15 0.22
C SER A 952 14.43 2.51 -0.11
N ASP A 953 15.24 2.75 0.92
CA ASP A 953 16.69 3.01 0.87
C ASP A 953 17.45 1.92 0.07
N GLY A 954 16.90 0.70 0.06
CA GLY A 954 17.42 -0.41 -0.73
C GLY A 954 17.36 -0.21 -2.25
N GLN A 955 16.50 0.70 -2.72
CA GLN A 955 16.07 0.88 -4.12
C GLN A 955 16.43 2.26 -4.71
N PHE A 956 17.19 3.10 -4.01
CA PHE A 956 17.60 4.42 -4.54
C PHE A 956 18.40 4.29 -5.85
N ASP A 957 19.22 3.25 -5.96
CA ASP A 957 19.92 2.86 -7.19
C ASP A 957 18.98 2.72 -8.40
N MET A 958 17.85 2.03 -8.25
CA MET A 958 16.84 1.87 -9.31
C MET A 958 16.27 3.23 -9.74
N VAL A 959 16.03 4.16 -8.81
CA VAL A 959 15.50 5.49 -9.13
C VAL A 959 16.55 6.33 -9.87
N LEU A 960 17.83 6.23 -9.50
CA LEU A 960 18.91 6.95 -10.18
C LEU A 960 19.26 6.33 -11.54
N ASN A 961 19.57 5.04 -11.58
CA ASN A 961 20.14 4.36 -12.74
C ASN A 961 19.08 3.82 -13.72
N LYS A 962 17.78 3.91 -13.38
CA LYS A 962 16.68 3.65 -14.32
C LYS A 962 15.73 4.84 -14.47
N GLU A 963 15.01 5.25 -13.42
CA GLU A 963 13.95 6.28 -13.56
C GLU A 963 14.53 7.64 -14.00
N MET A 964 15.60 8.13 -13.37
CA MET A 964 16.28 9.36 -13.76
C MET A 964 17.00 9.23 -15.11
N VAL A 965 17.63 8.08 -15.42
CA VAL A 965 18.29 7.85 -16.71
C VAL A 965 17.28 7.89 -17.87
N ASP A 966 16.12 7.25 -17.72
CA ASP A 966 15.02 7.30 -18.69
C ASP A 966 14.45 8.72 -18.84
N MET A 967 14.30 9.45 -17.73
CA MET A 967 13.92 10.87 -17.74
C MET A 967 14.93 11.75 -18.48
N LYS A 968 16.23 11.57 -18.25
CA LYS A 968 17.28 12.29 -19.00
C LYS A 968 17.24 11.93 -20.48
N LYS A 969 17.14 10.65 -20.85
CA LYS A 969 17.02 10.20 -22.25
C LYS A 969 15.82 10.77 -22.98
N SER A 970 14.67 10.96 -22.31
CA SER A 970 13.47 11.53 -22.91
C SER A 970 13.43 13.07 -22.94
N LEU A 971 14.12 13.75 -22.03
CA LEU A 971 14.09 15.22 -21.93
C LEU A 971 15.32 15.91 -22.55
N TYR A 972 16.50 15.31 -22.49
CA TYR A 972 17.74 15.96 -22.91
C TYR A 972 17.93 15.88 -24.42
N THR A 973 17.88 17.04 -25.06
CA THR A 973 18.18 17.25 -26.47
C THR A 973 19.39 18.19 -26.60
N GLU A 974 19.71 18.62 -27.83
CA GLU A 974 20.69 19.68 -28.07
C GLU A 974 20.24 21.02 -27.48
N ASN A 975 18.94 21.35 -27.62
CA ASN A 975 18.38 22.66 -27.32
C ASN A 975 17.61 22.74 -25.98
N TYR A 976 17.41 21.61 -25.30
CA TYR A 976 16.70 21.55 -24.02
C TYR A 976 17.35 20.53 -23.08
N ARG A 977 17.92 21.02 -21.98
CA ARG A 977 18.49 20.23 -20.87
C ARG A 977 18.15 20.91 -19.54
N PRO A 978 16.97 20.62 -18.94
CA PRO A 978 16.59 21.20 -17.66
C PRO A 978 17.46 20.63 -16.53
N ALA A 979 17.71 21.43 -15.49
CA ALA A 979 18.38 20.97 -14.28
C ALA A 979 17.38 20.21 -13.38
N ILE A 980 17.72 18.97 -13.03
CA ILE A 980 16.84 18.00 -12.36
C ILE A 980 17.30 17.74 -10.91
N THR A 981 16.34 17.70 -9.99
CA THR A 981 16.53 17.23 -8.60
C THR A 981 15.58 16.06 -8.32
N PHE A 982 16.08 14.97 -7.73
CA PHE A 982 15.25 13.85 -7.26
C PHE A 982 15.23 13.78 -5.73
N VAL A 983 14.02 13.76 -5.17
CA VAL A 983 13.77 13.68 -3.73
C VAL A 983 12.84 12.51 -3.42
N VAL A 984 13.34 11.51 -2.71
CA VAL A 984 12.50 10.44 -2.15
C VAL A 984 11.75 10.97 -0.92
N ALA A 985 10.47 10.60 -0.77
CA ALA A 985 9.54 11.11 0.24
C ALA A 985 8.86 9.96 1.03
N GLN A 986 9.61 9.32 1.93
CA GLN A 986 9.17 8.15 2.68
C GLN A 986 8.29 8.49 3.88
N LYS A 987 6.98 8.22 3.76
CA LYS A 987 6.02 8.36 4.87
C LYS A 987 5.81 7.06 5.67
N ARG A 988 6.44 5.95 5.27
CA ARG A 988 6.10 4.57 5.75
C ARG A 988 7.10 3.94 6.75
N HIS A 989 7.96 4.73 7.41
CA HIS A 989 8.96 4.26 8.41
C HIS A 989 8.45 4.04 9.87
N THR A 990 9.32 3.56 10.77
CA THR A 990 9.07 3.35 12.22
C THR A 990 9.43 4.55 13.12
N THR A 991 10.27 5.48 12.66
CA THR A 991 10.75 6.62 13.47
C THR A 991 9.62 7.58 13.90
N ARG A 992 9.73 8.14 15.12
CA ARG A 992 8.84 9.11 15.78
C ARG A 992 9.67 10.13 16.57
N LEU A 993 9.10 11.32 16.77
CA LEU A 993 9.68 12.42 17.53
C LEU A 993 8.75 12.80 18.69
N PHE A 994 9.33 13.03 19.87
CA PHE A 994 8.63 13.43 21.11
C PHE A 994 9.31 14.68 21.70
N LEU A 995 8.62 15.43 22.57
CA LEU A 995 9.12 16.72 23.11
C LEU A 995 9.88 16.53 24.43
N ASN A 996 11.19 16.74 24.42
CA ASN A 996 12.06 16.56 25.60
C ASN A 996 12.03 17.79 26.53
N ASN A 997 10.86 18.07 27.12
CA ASN A 997 10.59 19.30 27.88
C ASN A 997 9.77 19.09 29.17
N GLY A 998 9.55 17.85 29.63
CA GLY A 998 8.81 17.50 30.86
C GLY A 998 7.29 17.74 30.82
N ASN A 999 6.85 18.86 30.26
CA ASN A 999 5.45 19.27 30.11
C ASN A 999 4.87 18.99 28.70
N GLY A 1000 5.59 18.23 27.87
CA GLY A 1000 5.27 17.98 26.46
C GLY A 1000 4.11 17.00 26.25
N ILE A 1001 2.87 17.37 26.62
CA ILE A 1001 1.66 16.54 26.45
C ILE A 1001 1.21 16.43 24.97
N GLY A 1002 1.78 17.26 24.09
CA GLY A 1002 1.41 17.39 22.69
C GLY A 1002 2.40 16.74 21.72
N ASN A 1003 2.00 16.72 20.45
CA ASN A 1003 2.89 16.38 19.34
C ASN A 1003 3.93 17.48 19.09
N VAL A 1004 5.02 17.12 18.40
CA VAL A 1004 5.97 18.12 17.85
C VAL A 1004 5.22 19.11 16.93
N PRO A 1005 5.58 20.41 16.94
CA PRO A 1005 4.85 21.42 16.18
C PRO A 1005 5.02 21.26 14.66
N PRO A 1006 4.08 21.77 13.85
CA PRO A 1006 4.24 21.86 12.40
C PRO A 1006 5.52 22.62 12.04
N GLY A 1007 6.25 22.13 11.04
CA GLY A 1007 7.53 22.71 10.61
C GLY A 1007 8.74 22.21 11.40
N THR A 1008 8.57 21.23 12.30
CA THR A 1008 9.72 20.59 12.98
C THR A 1008 10.55 19.78 11.98
N VAL A 1009 11.83 20.12 11.86
CA VAL A 1009 12.86 19.45 11.07
C VAL A 1009 13.89 18.80 11.99
N VAL A 1010 14.39 17.64 11.59
CA VAL A 1010 15.61 17.03 12.13
C VAL A 1010 16.50 16.57 10.97
N ASP A 1011 17.65 17.21 10.81
CA ASP A 1011 18.69 16.96 9.80
C ASP A 1011 20.08 16.73 10.43
N THR A 1012 20.08 16.21 11.66
CA THR A 1012 21.24 15.91 12.51
C THR A 1012 20.96 14.65 13.35
N THR A 1013 22.02 13.99 13.84
CA THR A 1013 22.03 12.85 14.80
C THR A 1013 21.36 11.54 14.36
N ILE A 1014 20.15 11.58 13.81
CA ILE A 1014 19.30 10.43 13.47
C ILE A 1014 19.11 10.22 11.95
N VAL A 1015 19.79 11.05 11.17
CA VAL A 1015 19.89 11.05 9.71
C VAL A 1015 21.15 10.31 9.26
N GLN A 1016 21.27 10.00 7.98
CA GLN A 1016 22.45 9.31 7.44
C GLN A 1016 23.74 10.14 7.63
N PRO A 1017 24.90 9.49 7.81
CA PRO A 1017 26.17 10.18 8.03
C PRO A 1017 26.56 11.17 6.91
N PHE A 1018 26.31 10.81 5.64
CA PHE A 1018 26.79 11.58 4.48
C PHE A 1018 25.73 11.89 3.42
N GLU A 1019 24.61 11.16 3.36
CA GLU A 1019 23.55 11.40 2.36
C GLU A 1019 22.74 12.67 2.69
N PHE A 1020 22.09 13.27 1.71
CA PHE A 1020 21.27 14.47 1.91
C PHE A 1020 19.83 14.12 2.36
N ASP A 1021 19.68 13.60 3.58
CA ASP A 1021 18.39 13.22 4.19
C ASP A 1021 17.96 14.08 5.40
N PHE A 1022 16.65 14.19 5.63
CA PHE A 1022 16.06 14.86 6.80
C PHE A 1022 14.63 14.40 7.11
N TYR A 1023 14.21 14.52 8.37
CA TYR A 1023 12.82 14.30 8.80
C TYR A 1023 12.09 15.64 8.92
N LEU A 1024 10.89 15.75 8.33
CA LEU A 1024 10.03 16.95 8.44
C LEU A 1024 8.62 16.58 8.92
N CYS A 1025 8.21 17.12 10.08
CA CYS A 1025 6.83 17.09 10.56
C CYS A 1025 6.09 18.36 10.12
N SER A 1026 5.67 18.40 8.87
CA SER A 1026 5.00 19.55 8.23
C SER A 1026 3.59 19.90 8.75
N HIS A 1027 3.00 19.11 9.65
CA HIS A 1027 1.56 19.13 9.93
C HIS A 1027 1.22 19.01 11.42
N PHE A 1028 0.01 19.44 11.79
CA PHE A 1028 -0.48 19.36 13.17
C PHE A 1028 -1.06 17.96 13.50
N GLY A 1029 -0.42 17.26 14.42
CA GLY A 1029 -0.88 15.99 14.98
C GLY A 1029 -2.03 16.13 15.98
N GLY A 1030 -3.25 16.25 15.47
CA GLY A 1030 -4.46 16.36 16.31
C GLY A 1030 -4.96 15.05 16.96
N MET A 1031 -4.42 13.89 16.57
CA MET A 1031 -4.76 12.56 17.12
C MET A 1031 -3.55 11.63 17.02
N GLY A 1032 -3.32 10.82 18.06
CA GLY A 1032 -2.18 9.89 18.14
C GLY A 1032 -0.81 10.59 18.15
N THR A 1033 0.25 9.83 17.95
CA THR A 1033 1.61 10.36 17.72
C THR A 1033 1.81 10.68 16.24
N SER A 1034 2.32 11.88 15.97
CA SER A 1034 2.64 12.36 14.62
C SER A 1034 3.72 11.53 13.98
N LYS A 1035 3.68 11.50 12.66
CA LYS A 1035 4.72 10.90 11.84
C LYS A 1035 5.35 12.00 11.00
N PRO A 1036 6.62 12.39 11.25
CA PRO A 1036 7.35 13.16 10.24
C PRO A 1036 7.43 12.32 8.97
N THR A 1037 7.59 12.96 7.83
CA THR A 1037 7.99 12.27 6.59
C THR A 1037 9.50 12.40 6.46
N HIS A 1038 10.16 11.30 6.12
CA HIS A 1038 11.58 11.25 5.82
C HIS A 1038 11.77 11.65 4.35
N TYR A 1039 12.65 12.61 4.08
CA TYR A 1039 12.98 13.06 2.74
C TYR A 1039 14.47 12.83 2.50
N SER A 1040 14.81 12.25 1.35
CA SER A 1040 16.20 12.00 0.93
C SER A 1040 16.40 12.57 -0.47
N VAL A 1041 17.23 13.61 -0.59
CA VAL A 1041 17.64 14.14 -1.90
C VAL A 1041 18.72 13.20 -2.43
N ILE A 1042 18.42 12.48 -3.51
CA ILE A 1042 19.32 11.46 -4.08
C ILE A 1042 20.08 11.99 -5.29
N TRP A 1043 19.57 13.03 -5.95
CA TRP A 1043 20.23 13.74 -7.04
C TRP A 1043 19.85 15.22 -7.05
N ASP A 1044 20.78 16.12 -7.39
CA ASP A 1044 20.49 17.56 -7.46
C ASP A 1044 21.43 18.36 -8.38
N GLU A 1045 20.95 18.68 -9.59
CA GLU A 1045 21.59 19.64 -10.50
C GLU A 1045 21.15 21.10 -10.24
N ASN A 1046 20.14 21.31 -9.41
CA ASN A 1046 19.68 22.66 -9.07
C ASN A 1046 20.53 23.29 -7.97
N GLY A 1047 21.14 22.49 -7.09
CA GLY A 1047 22.10 22.91 -6.08
C GLY A 1047 21.46 23.60 -4.88
N PHE A 1048 20.44 22.96 -4.31
CA PHE A 1048 19.75 23.40 -3.10
C PHE A 1048 20.65 23.28 -1.86
N THR A 1049 20.63 24.30 -1.00
CA THR A 1049 21.02 24.15 0.40
C THR A 1049 19.95 23.35 1.18
N SER A 1050 20.33 22.81 2.34
CA SER A 1050 19.40 22.11 3.24
C SER A 1050 18.21 23.00 3.63
N ASP A 1051 18.46 24.27 3.96
CA ASP A 1051 17.39 25.20 4.33
C ASP A 1051 16.47 25.54 3.16
N GLU A 1052 16.98 25.68 1.94
CA GLU A 1052 16.14 25.90 0.76
C GLU A 1052 15.26 24.69 0.45
N MET A 1053 15.79 23.47 0.49
CA MET A 1053 15.03 22.24 0.24
C MET A 1053 13.98 21.99 1.34
N GLN A 1054 14.37 22.14 2.61
CA GLN A 1054 13.46 22.00 3.76
C GLN A 1054 12.32 23.04 3.70
N LYS A 1055 12.66 24.31 3.41
CA LYS A 1055 11.67 25.38 3.25
C LYS A 1055 10.77 25.14 2.03
N LEU A 1056 11.31 24.68 0.89
CA LEU A 1056 10.55 24.35 -0.32
C LEU A 1056 9.46 23.30 -0.02
N ILE A 1057 9.86 22.15 0.55
CA ILE A 1057 8.92 21.06 0.86
C ILE A 1057 7.88 21.51 1.89
N TYR A 1058 8.28 22.25 2.92
CA TYR A 1058 7.34 22.76 3.92
C TYR A 1058 6.36 23.77 3.33
N HIS A 1059 6.82 24.70 2.48
CA HIS A 1059 5.98 25.68 1.77
C HIS A 1059 4.97 25.00 0.86
N LEU A 1060 5.41 24.03 0.04
CA LEU A 1060 4.54 23.23 -0.82
C LEU A 1060 3.40 22.58 -0.02
N CYS A 1061 3.66 22.04 1.17
CA CYS A 1061 2.64 21.42 2.01
C CYS A 1061 1.42 22.31 2.33
N PHE A 1062 1.51 23.64 2.26
CA PHE A 1062 0.37 24.55 2.52
C PHE A 1062 -0.60 24.73 1.35
N ILE A 1063 -0.17 24.48 0.11
CA ILE A 1063 -0.98 24.73 -1.10
C ILE A 1063 -1.80 23.51 -1.59
N PHE A 1064 -1.96 22.49 -0.73
CA PHE A 1064 -2.75 21.30 -1.06
C PHE A 1064 -4.25 21.62 -1.18
N ALA A 1065 -4.75 21.65 -2.42
CA ALA A 1065 -6.09 22.10 -2.79
C ALA A 1065 -7.29 21.50 -2.03
N ARG A 1066 -7.14 20.41 -1.26
CA ARG A 1066 -8.27 19.67 -0.64
C ARG A 1066 -8.61 20.12 0.80
N CYS A 1067 -7.78 20.94 1.47
CA CYS A 1067 -8.06 21.40 2.83
C CYS A 1067 -7.26 22.66 3.22
N THR A 1068 -7.78 23.45 4.16
CA THR A 1068 -7.15 24.70 4.63
C THR A 1068 -6.05 24.50 5.68
N LYS A 1069 -5.16 23.53 5.47
CA LYS A 1069 -4.08 23.18 6.42
C LYS A 1069 -2.91 22.47 5.73
N PRO A 1070 -1.68 22.57 6.29
CA PRO A 1070 -0.55 21.85 5.73
C PRO A 1070 -0.72 20.33 5.85
N VAL A 1071 -0.33 19.63 4.79
CA VAL A 1071 -0.36 18.16 4.71
C VAL A 1071 0.93 17.52 5.19
N SER A 1072 0.85 16.24 5.58
CA SER A 1072 1.98 15.44 6.09
C SER A 1072 2.93 14.90 5.00
N LEU A 1073 2.58 15.08 3.73
CA LEU A 1073 3.31 14.61 2.55
C LEU A 1073 3.27 15.72 1.51
N VAL A 1074 4.38 15.97 0.82
CA VAL A 1074 4.47 17.03 -0.18
C VAL A 1074 3.41 16.85 -1.29
N PRO A 1075 2.67 17.90 -1.71
CA PRO A 1075 1.51 17.75 -2.60
C PRO A 1075 1.72 17.03 -3.93
N PRO A 1076 2.86 17.15 -4.66
CA PRO A 1076 3.05 16.39 -5.89
C PRO A 1076 2.89 14.89 -5.65
N VAL A 1077 3.57 14.34 -4.64
CA VAL A 1077 3.39 12.93 -4.24
C VAL A 1077 1.96 12.67 -3.79
N TYR A 1078 1.41 13.53 -2.92
CA TYR A 1078 0.05 13.32 -2.39
C TYR A 1078 -1.07 13.49 -3.45
N TYR A 1079 -0.73 13.97 -4.66
CA TYR A 1079 -1.55 13.90 -5.86
C TYR A 1079 -1.28 12.63 -6.67
N ALA A 1080 -0.02 12.18 -6.79
CA ALA A 1080 0.31 10.87 -7.35
C ALA A 1080 -0.39 9.72 -6.58
N ASP A 1081 -0.38 9.70 -5.23
CA ASP A 1081 -1.17 8.79 -4.37
C ASP A 1081 -2.62 8.65 -4.86
N LEU A 1082 -3.26 9.78 -5.18
CA LEU A 1082 -4.68 9.85 -5.55
C LEU A 1082 -4.92 9.40 -6.99
N VAL A 1083 -3.95 9.61 -7.87
CA VAL A 1083 -3.98 9.19 -9.27
C VAL A 1083 -3.68 7.69 -9.39
N ALA A 1084 -2.70 7.17 -8.66
CA ALA A 1084 -2.40 5.73 -8.60
C ALA A 1084 -3.57 4.94 -7.98
N TYR A 1085 -4.21 5.49 -6.93
CA TYR A 1085 -5.44 4.93 -6.38
C TYR A 1085 -6.64 5.01 -7.35
N ARG A 1086 -6.71 6.03 -8.22
CA ARG A 1086 -7.73 6.13 -9.26
C ARG A 1086 -7.51 5.10 -10.38
N GLY A 1087 -6.28 4.93 -10.85
CA GLY A 1087 -5.93 3.89 -11.83
C GLY A 1087 -6.11 2.48 -11.26
N ARG A 1088 -5.89 2.27 -9.95
CA ARG A 1088 -6.27 1.03 -9.26
C ARG A 1088 -7.77 0.76 -9.33
N MET A 1089 -8.61 1.78 -9.10
CA MET A 1089 -10.06 1.65 -9.27
C MET A 1089 -10.44 1.29 -10.71
N PHE A 1090 -9.75 1.81 -11.72
CA PHE A 1090 -10.00 1.45 -13.12
C PHE A 1090 -9.59 -0.02 -13.38
N GLN A 1091 -8.41 -0.45 -12.90
CA GLN A 1091 -7.94 -1.84 -13.01
C GLN A 1091 -8.92 -2.85 -12.40
N GLU A 1092 -9.58 -2.49 -11.31
CA GLU A 1092 -10.60 -3.35 -10.67
C GLU A 1092 -11.84 -3.54 -11.57
N VAL A 1093 -12.24 -2.52 -12.34
CA VAL A 1093 -13.34 -2.62 -13.31
C VAL A 1093 -12.95 -3.41 -14.56
N ALA A 1094 -11.69 -3.29 -15.02
CA ALA A 1094 -11.17 -4.09 -16.13
C ALA A 1094 -11.24 -5.59 -15.81
N ALA A 1095 -10.71 -5.99 -14.65
CA ALA A 1095 -10.68 -7.38 -14.22
C ALA A 1095 -12.07 -7.99 -13.99
N GLU A 1096 -13.04 -7.18 -13.54
CA GLU A 1096 -14.44 -7.62 -13.45
C GLU A 1096 -15.05 -7.81 -14.84
N SER A 1097 -14.84 -6.88 -15.76
CA SER A 1097 -15.33 -6.95 -17.15
C SER A 1097 -14.77 -8.16 -17.92
N GLU A 1098 -13.48 -8.45 -17.74
CA GLU A 1098 -12.83 -9.66 -18.26
C GLU A 1098 -13.49 -10.92 -17.69
N SER A 1099 -13.76 -10.96 -16.37
CA SER A 1099 -14.33 -12.13 -15.69
C SER A 1099 -15.79 -12.46 -16.08
N GLU A 1100 -16.58 -11.45 -16.47
CA GLU A 1100 -17.95 -11.65 -16.97
C GLU A 1100 -18.01 -12.09 -18.44
N SER A 1101 -16.94 -11.84 -19.22
CA SER A 1101 -16.94 -12.05 -20.68
C SER A 1101 -16.98 -13.52 -21.14
N GLY A 1102 -16.58 -14.46 -20.28
CA GLY A 1102 -16.68 -15.91 -20.52
C GLY A 1102 -15.79 -16.49 -21.65
N MET A 1103 -15.05 -15.65 -22.39
CA MET A 1103 -14.21 -16.08 -23.51
C MET A 1103 -12.82 -16.49 -23.04
N GLY A 1104 -12.56 -17.81 -23.02
CA GLY A 1104 -11.26 -18.35 -22.62
C GLY A 1104 -10.20 -18.27 -23.72
N GLY A 1105 -9.09 -17.60 -23.43
CA GLY A 1105 -7.77 -17.91 -24.02
C GLY A 1105 -7.22 -16.94 -25.06
N SER A 1106 -6.50 -15.91 -24.59
CA SER A 1106 -5.28 -15.40 -25.24
C SER A 1106 -4.42 -14.64 -24.23
N GLU A 1107 -3.41 -15.29 -23.65
CA GLU A 1107 -2.49 -14.67 -22.68
C GLU A 1107 -1.39 -13.86 -23.39
N SER A 1108 -1.82 -12.81 -24.10
CA SER A 1108 -0.95 -11.79 -24.69
C SER A 1108 -1.60 -10.40 -24.62
N SER A 1109 -2.34 -10.12 -23.54
CA SER A 1109 -2.89 -8.80 -23.28
C SER A 1109 -1.76 -7.82 -22.92
N SER A 1110 -1.19 -7.20 -23.95
CA SER A 1110 -0.69 -5.83 -23.86
C SER A 1110 -1.69 -5.03 -23.02
N PHE A 1111 -1.25 -4.48 -21.87
CA PHE A 1111 -2.14 -3.76 -20.97
C PHE A 1111 -2.89 -2.69 -21.76
N ASP A 1112 -4.21 -2.83 -21.89
CA ASP A 1112 -4.97 -1.92 -22.75
C ASP A 1112 -4.93 -0.50 -22.19
N ARG A 1113 -4.03 0.32 -22.73
CA ARG A 1113 -3.82 1.71 -22.32
C ARG A 1113 -5.08 2.54 -22.58
N PHE A 1114 -5.90 2.17 -23.58
CA PHE A 1114 -7.17 2.85 -23.85
C PHE A 1114 -8.16 2.72 -22.68
N PHE A 1115 -8.11 1.64 -21.89
CA PHE A 1115 -8.95 1.49 -20.69
C PHE A 1115 -8.69 2.55 -19.61
N TYR A 1116 -7.47 3.09 -19.56
CA TYR A 1116 -7.02 4.10 -18.59
C TYR A 1116 -6.97 5.52 -19.17
N ASN A 1117 -7.14 5.65 -20.50
CA ASN A 1117 -7.16 6.94 -21.16
C ASN A 1117 -8.34 7.77 -20.66
N LEU A 1118 -8.04 9.01 -20.29
CA LEU A 1118 -9.03 9.99 -19.92
C LEU A 1118 -9.52 10.69 -21.18
N GLU A 1119 -10.81 11.02 -21.21
CA GLU A 1119 -11.37 11.95 -22.19
C GLU A 1119 -10.52 13.24 -22.28
N ASP A 1120 -10.11 13.68 -23.47
CA ASP A 1120 -9.00 14.62 -23.66
C ASP A 1120 -9.04 15.88 -22.78
N HIS A 1121 -10.19 16.55 -22.75
CA HIS A 1121 -10.40 17.75 -21.94
C HIS A 1121 -10.28 17.53 -20.41
N LEU A 1122 -10.29 16.29 -19.92
CA LEU A 1122 -9.98 15.90 -18.53
C LEU A 1122 -8.50 15.55 -18.31
N ARG A 1123 -7.74 15.18 -19.36
CA ARG A 1123 -6.33 14.71 -19.28
C ARG A 1123 -5.43 15.64 -18.47
N ASP A 1124 -5.65 16.95 -18.62
CA ASP A 1124 -4.90 17.99 -17.91
C ASP A 1124 -5.76 18.76 -16.87
N SER A 1125 -6.74 18.08 -16.28
CA SER A 1125 -7.59 18.54 -15.17
C SER A 1125 -7.22 17.84 -13.84
N MET A 1126 -7.74 18.35 -12.72
CA MET A 1126 -7.54 17.73 -11.39
C MET A 1126 -8.69 16.78 -10.99
N PHE A 1127 -9.15 15.93 -11.91
CA PHE A 1127 -10.27 14.98 -11.73
C PHE A 1127 -10.12 14.03 -10.52
N PHE A 1128 -8.89 13.76 -10.09
CA PHE A 1128 -8.52 12.89 -8.96
C PHE A 1128 -8.89 13.42 -7.55
N ILE A 1129 -9.30 14.69 -7.42
CA ILE A 1129 -9.51 15.45 -6.16
C ILE A 1129 -10.73 15.03 -5.30
#